data_AF-A0AAD8EHE8-F1
#
_entry.id   AF-A0AAD8EHE8-F1
#
_cell.length_a   1.000
_cell.length_b   1.000
_cell.length_c   1.000
_cell.angle_alpha   90.00
_cell.angle_beta   90.00
_cell.angle_gamma   90.00
#
_symmetry.space_group_name_H-M   'P 1'
#
loop_
_entity.id
_entity.type
_entity.pdbx_description
1 polymer ?
#
loop_
_entity_poly.entity_id
_entity_poly.type
_entity_poly.pdbx_seq_one_letter_code
_entity_poly.pdbx_strand_id
1 'polypeptide(L)'
;MGKTDGFGIVRVKPELVDKSPTVGQREVELNWKLDCALIDGNVVEYHVNLTGISNWVKGFEKPLTVETPFARFINLQPFSTYTVHIAVIGEDGSSDEEYSLVQEFTTAPAKPGKVGHAVAYSFGENWIDLRWEEPYPPTGKLQHYEVRYHSGVTKMLSQTVKTDDCCVLWKKMICTRIGNLKKYVDYNVKISSKNADVYEFGEPEILRVTTKEGVPDPPTDITVLSSYPQGVKLKWSHPNITRGTLLRFEANILLKSTALRRSRMYNKTKKLTVHAVQPDYTLEVNDLYPASEYEMSIYGVTVAKGESSQLKWISSLSDPDIGSHLSVEPDSLTDTTFEITLPQPDEFLTKWSAYILIVSSEDETADYKFAMNFCKQEVKSNILKEAGITDDHKSWIAAEIKPGEREVFTIGDNKTQETDMVFVSFARNRPLTPGGVYQVALVAVNMWNEHYTYSAVKLENTIRTLSEYKPDEGSSVAGWVVAVLLLLCIPPVVFWFIKRRRATNKRKMNVVELKPNDSIIVADAPSVLEPETSVSKLPPSQRFSRRVAIADLEEYVKTGLISGELQRQHELFPRGQTRPWDYGKLPQNKTKNRYGNLVAYDETRVKLKKFPADQFSDYINANYINGYNSPRFYIATQGPKNNTVVDFWRMIWQENVQVIVMLANIIEDTK
;
A
#
# COMPACT_ATOMS: atom_id res chain seq x y z
N MET A 1 32.31 -72.29 19.37
CA MET A 1 31.38 -71.96 20.46
C MET A 1 31.34 -70.45 20.57
N GLY A 2 30.23 -69.85 20.14
CA GLY A 2 30.05 -68.40 20.09
C GLY A 2 29.90 -67.80 21.48
N LYS A 3 30.54 -66.65 21.69
CA LYS A 3 30.15 -65.67 22.69
C LYS A 3 29.64 -64.46 21.91
N THR A 4 28.33 -64.35 21.85
CA THR A 4 27.64 -63.10 21.53
C THR A 4 27.79 -62.19 22.74
N ASP A 5 28.64 -61.18 22.65
CA ASP A 5 28.59 -60.02 23.54
C ASP A 5 27.35 -59.21 23.14
N GLY A 6 26.21 -59.59 23.70
CA GLY A 6 25.00 -58.76 23.69
C GLY A 6 24.96 -57.99 25.00
N PHE A 7 25.45 -56.75 24.99
CA PHE A 7 25.00 -55.77 25.98
C PHE A 7 23.53 -55.50 25.62
N GLY A 8 22.63 -56.13 26.39
CA GLY A 8 21.21 -56.18 26.08
C GLY A 8 20.55 -54.83 26.32
N ILE A 9 19.95 -54.27 25.27
CA ILE A 9 18.97 -53.19 25.37
C ILE A 9 17.82 -53.71 26.25
N VAL A 10 17.43 -52.94 27.27
CA VAL A 10 16.31 -53.30 28.14
C VAL A 10 14.99 -53.21 27.35
N ARG A 11 14.44 -54.37 26.95
CA ARG A 11 13.21 -54.49 26.13
C ARG A 11 12.00 -54.86 26.98
N VAL A 12 11.65 -54.00 27.93
CA VAL A 12 10.44 -54.15 28.75
C VAL A 12 9.64 -52.87 28.77
N LYS A 13 8.32 -53.00 28.55
CA LYS A 13 7.41 -51.86 28.59
C LYS A 13 6.89 -51.63 30.00
N PRO A 14 6.98 -50.40 30.55
CA PRO A 14 6.32 -50.06 31.80
C PRO A 14 4.80 -50.22 31.71
N GLU A 15 4.20 -50.78 32.76
CA GLU A 15 2.74 -50.86 32.91
C GLU A 15 2.30 -50.08 34.14
N LEU A 16 1.27 -49.24 34.01
CA LEU A 16 0.72 -48.51 35.14
C LEU A 16 0.07 -49.46 36.14
N VAL A 17 0.27 -49.20 37.42
CA VAL A 17 -0.42 -49.91 38.51
C VAL A 17 -1.87 -49.43 38.57
N ASP A 18 -2.78 -50.28 39.07
CA ASP A 18 -4.19 -49.93 39.26
C ASP A 18 -4.34 -48.58 39.97
N LYS A 19 -5.19 -47.69 39.42
CA LYS A 19 -5.45 -46.30 39.88
C LYS A 19 -4.32 -45.29 39.60
N SER A 20 -3.37 -45.63 38.73
CA SER A 20 -2.37 -44.70 38.16
C SER A 20 -2.73 -44.33 36.71
N PRO A 21 -2.59 -43.05 36.28
CA PRO A 21 -2.19 -41.88 37.06
C PRO A 21 -3.24 -41.48 38.10
N THR A 22 -2.80 -41.12 39.31
CA THR A 22 -3.65 -40.41 40.27
C THR A 22 -3.55 -38.91 39.99
N VAL A 23 -4.65 -38.32 39.54
CA VAL A 23 -4.66 -36.96 39.00
C VAL A 23 -5.34 -35.98 39.94
N GLY A 24 -4.60 -34.96 40.35
CA GLY A 24 -5.09 -33.80 41.11
C GLY A 24 -5.39 -32.60 40.22
N GLN A 25 -5.72 -31.46 40.84
CA GLN A 25 -5.95 -30.20 40.12
C GLN A 25 -4.66 -29.61 39.54
N ARG A 26 -3.54 -29.76 40.25
CA ARG A 26 -2.24 -29.16 39.87
C ARG A 26 -1.11 -30.17 39.96
N GLU A 27 -1.44 -31.45 39.99
CA GLU A 27 -0.46 -32.51 40.14
C GLU A 27 -0.91 -33.82 39.54
N VAL A 28 0.06 -34.68 39.26
CA VAL A 28 -0.15 -36.08 38.92
C VAL A 28 0.88 -36.93 39.66
N GLU A 29 0.44 -38.09 40.14
CA GLU A 29 1.29 -39.15 40.66
C GLU A 29 1.19 -40.37 39.77
N LEU A 30 2.34 -40.90 39.37
CA LEU A 30 2.51 -42.03 38.49
C LEU A 30 3.21 -43.15 39.24
N ASN A 31 2.57 -44.31 39.26
CA ASN A 31 3.15 -45.57 39.73
C ASN A 31 3.10 -46.59 38.58
N TRP A 32 4.20 -47.27 38.31
CA TRP A 32 4.28 -48.32 37.31
C TRP A 32 4.99 -49.57 37.85
N LYS A 33 4.93 -50.65 37.08
CA LYS A 33 5.64 -51.90 37.30
C LYS A 33 6.25 -52.37 35.98
N LEU A 34 7.25 -53.25 36.08
CA LEU A 34 7.81 -53.98 34.96
C LEU A 34 7.46 -55.46 35.10
N ASP A 35 7.23 -56.14 33.98
CA ASP A 35 7.15 -57.60 33.98
C ASP A 35 8.57 -58.17 34.07
N CYS A 36 8.95 -58.63 35.27
CA CYS A 36 10.28 -59.18 35.53
C CYS A 36 10.63 -60.39 34.65
N ALA A 37 9.64 -61.09 34.09
CA ALA A 37 9.89 -62.23 33.21
C ALA A 37 10.38 -61.81 31.81
N LEU A 38 10.19 -60.54 31.44
CA LEU A 38 10.51 -59.99 30.11
C LEU A 38 11.74 -59.07 30.13
N ILE A 39 12.39 -58.90 31.29
CA ILE A 39 13.56 -58.04 31.43
C ILE A 39 14.80 -58.78 30.86
N ASP A 40 15.34 -58.25 29.77
CA ASP A 40 16.64 -58.64 29.21
C ASP A 40 17.66 -57.53 29.50
N GLY A 41 18.45 -57.69 30.58
CA GLY A 41 19.42 -56.69 31.07
C GLY A 41 19.14 -56.16 32.49
N ASN A 42 19.97 -55.22 32.95
CA ASN A 42 19.79 -54.53 34.24
C ASN A 42 19.16 -53.15 34.03
N VAL A 43 18.06 -52.88 34.74
CA VAL A 43 17.39 -51.56 34.77
C VAL A 43 18.14 -50.64 35.73
N VAL A 44 18.61 -49.49 35.24
CA VAL A 44 19.33 -48.50 36.05
C VAL A 44 18.40 -47.40 36.53
N GLU A 45 17.66 -46.79 35.61
CA GLU A 45 16.79 -45.65 35.89
C GLU A 45 15.66 -45.54 34.87
N TYR A 46 14.74 -44.61 35.10
CA TYR A 46 13.65 -44.27 34.21
C TYR A 46 13.74 -42.81 33.81
N HIS A 47 13.60 -42.53 32.52
CA HIS A 47 13.42 -41.18 32.00
C HIS A 47 11.93 -40.93 31.78
N VAL A 48 11.38 -40.03 32.58
CA VAL A 48 9.96 -39.66 32.57
C VAL A 48 9.84 -38.26 32.00
N ASN A 49 9.18 -38.10 30.86
CA ASN A 49 8.97 -36.81 30.25
C ASN A 49 7.47 -36.46 30.17
N LEU A 50 7.08 -35.35 30.81
CA LEU A 50 5.71 -34.86 30.79
C LEU A 50 5.57 -33.72 29.78
N THR A 51 4.71 -33.88 28.78
CA THR A 51 4.46 -32.90 27.71
C THR A 51 3.01 -32.41 27.73
N GLY A 52 2.79 -31.11 27.45
CA GLY A 52 1.46 -30.51 27.41
C GLY A 52 0.79 -30.58 26.05
N ILE A 53 -0.47 -31.03 26.01
CA ILE A 53 -1.27 -31.20 24.78
C ILE A 53 -2.25 -30.05 24.58
N SER A 54 -3.01 -29.67 25.60
CA SER A 54 -4.04 -28.63 25.45
C SER A 54 -3.41 -27.32 24.95
N ASN A 55 -4.16 -26.55 24.16
CA ASN A 55 -3.64 -25.35 23.49
C ASN A 55 -2.91 -24.36 24.43
N TRP A 56 -3.37 -24.24 25.68
CA TRP A 56 -2.81 -23.33 26.69
C TRP A 56 -1.64 -23.92 27.50
N VAL A 57 -1.30 -25.19 27.31
CA VAL A 57 -0.08 -25.82 27.83
C VAL A 57 0.81 -26.35 26.71
N LYS A 58 0.54 -25.97 25.46
CA LYS A 58 1.30 -26.41 24.31
C LYS A 58 2.75 -25.92 24.42
N GLY A 59 3.70 -26.84 24.28
CA GLY A 59 5.12 -26.57 24.48
C GLY A 59 5.59 -26.63 25.94
N PHE A 60 4.70 -26.96 26.89
CA PHE A 60 5.13 -27.39 28.21
C PHE A 60 5.83 -28.74 28.10
N GLU A 61 7.02 -28.85 28.68
CA GLU A 61 7.79 -30.08 28.78
C GLU A 61 8.51 -30.11 30.12
N LYS A 62 8.48 -31.25 30.80
CA LYS A 62 9.15 -31.45 32.08
C LYS A 62 9.76 -32.85 32.14
N PRO A 63 11.04 -32.99 31.79
CA PRO A 63 11.77 -34.23 31.98
C PRO A 63 12.11 -34.44 33.45
N LEU A 64 12.13 -35.70 33.87
CA LEU A 64 12.47 -36.15 35.22
C LEU A 64 13.12 -37.53 35.13
N THR A 65 14.27 -37.68 35.78
CA THR A 65 14.94 -38.98 35.93
C THR A 65 14.66 -39.54 37.32
N VAL A 66 14.25 -40.81 37.41
CA VAL A 66 13.96 -41.49 38.68
C VAL A 66 14.55 -42.90 38.70
N GLU A 67 14.99 -43.35 39.87
CA GLU A 67 15.55 -44.71 40.06
C GLU A 67 14.46 -45.73 40.46
N THR A 68 13.34 -45.25 40.98
CA THR A 68 12.18 -46.07 41.40
C THR A 68 11.02 -45.92 40.42
N PRO A 69 10.09 -46.89 40.30
CA PRO A 69 8.98 -46.82 39.36
C PRO A 69 7.83 -45.91 39.84
N PHE A 70 8.20 -44.69 40.25
CA PHE A 70 7.33 -43.65 40.78
C PHE A 70 7.79 -42.28 40.30
N ALA A 71 6.85 -41.44 39.86
CA ALA A 71 7.09 -40.04 39.54
C ALA A 71 5.93 -39.16 40.00
N ARG A 72 6.24 -37.94 40.47
CA ARG A 72 5.25 -36.92 40.81
C ARG A 72 5.57 -35.61 40.13
N PHE A 73 4.57 -35.04 39.48
CA PHE A 73 4.66 -33.71 38.90
C PHE A 73 3.67 -32.79 39.61
N ILE A 74 4.15 -31.62 40.06
CA ILE A 74 3.36 -30.58 40.71
C ILE A 74 3.37 -29.28 39.89
N ASN A 75 2.53 -28.32 40.28
CA ASN A 75 2.34 -27.02 39.62
C ASN A 75 1.85 -27.13 38.17
N LEU A 76 1.08 -28.18 37.87
CA LEU A 76 0.41 -28.34 36.59
C LEU A 76 -0.76 -27.37 36.46
N GLN A 77 -1.13 -27.05 35.23
CA GLN A 77 -2.31 -26.25 34.94
C GLN A 77 -3.56 -27.14 35.12
N PRO A 78 -4.58 -26.70 35.89
CA PRO A 78 -5.84 -27.43 36.01
C PRO A 78 -6.57 -27.58 34.68
N PHE A 79 -7.44 -28.59 34.58
CA PHE A 79 -8.24 -28.86 33.38
C PHE A 79 -7.42 -28.87 32.09
N SER A 80 -6.22 -29.46 32.15
CA SER A 80 -5.27 -29.47 31.04
C SER A 80 -4.83 -30.89 30.78
N THR A 81 -4.76 -31.24 29.50
CA THR A 81 -4.36 -32.55 29.03
C THR A 81 -2.86 -32.58 28.81
N TYR A 82 -2.22 -33.61 29.35
CA TYR A 82 -0.80 -33.88 29.24
C TYR A 82 -0.57 -35.32 28.82
N THR A 83 0.57 -35.56 28.18
CA THR A 83 1.10 -36.90 27.92
C THR A 83 2.33 -37.11 28.75
N VAL A 84 2.43 -38.25 29.41
CA VAL A 84 3.69 -38.71 30.01
C VAL A 84 4.29 -39.81 29.16
N HIS A 85 5.59 -39.71 28.91
CA HIS A 85 6.43 -40.71 28.29
C HIS A 85 7.38 -41.28 29.35
N ILE A 86 7.41 -42.60 29.51
CA ILE A 86 8.31 -43.30 30.44
C ILE A 86 9.18 -44.26 29.65
N ALA A 87 10.48 -43.97 29.60
CA ALA A 87 11.50 -44.83 29.02
C ALA A 87 12.30 -45.53 30.13
N VAL A 88 12.62 -46.80 29.91
CA VAL A 88 13.47 -47.61 30.80
C VAL A 88 14.91 -47.54 30.28
N ILE A 89 15.86 -47.23 31.17
CA ILE A 89 17.28 -47.05 30.80
C ILE A 89 18.10 -48.22 31.36
N GLY A 90 18.86 -48.86 30.46
CA GLY A 90 19.80 -49.94 30.79
C GLY A 90 21.20 -49.48 31.19
N GLU A 91 22.09 -50.40 31.57
CA GLU A 91 23.48 -50.14 31.97
C GLU A 91 24.35 -49.47 30.89
N ASP A 92 24.05 -49.70 29.61
CA ASP A 92 24.74 -49.08 28.47
C ASP A 92 24.21 -47.68 28.14
N GLY A 93 23.22 -47.18 28.90
CA GLY A 93 22.54 -45.92 28.67
C GLY A 93 21.57 -45.94 27.49
N SER A 94 21.31 -47.11 26.89
CA SER A 94 20.35 -47.25 25.80
C SER A 94 18.91 -47.34 26.30
N SER A 95 18.00 -46.78 25.50
CA SER A 95 16.55 -46.89 25.68
C SER A 95 15.91 -47.16 24.33
N ASP A 96 14.94 -48.07 24.28
CA ASP A 96 14.16 -48.35 23.07
C ASP A 96 12.81 -47.63 23.15
N GLU A 97 12.56 -46.70 22.21
CA GLU A 97 11.31 -45.94 22.16
C GLU A 97 10.08 -46.86 21.97
N GLU A 98 10.23 -48.02 21.31
CA GLU A 98 9.14 -48.99 21.09
C GLU A 98 8.63 -49.58 22.42
N TYR A 99 9.50 -49.65 23.43
CA TYR A 99 9.19 -50.19 24.76
C TYR A 99 8.94 -49.07 25.79
N SER A 100 8.74 -47.83 25.34
CA SER A 100 8.31 -46.74 26.22
C SER A 100 6.80 -46.80 26.50
N LEU A 101 6.40 -46.39 27.71
CA LEU A 101 4.99 -46.17 28.04
C LEU A 101 4.62 -44.73 27.69
N VAL A 102 3.53 -44.57 26.95
CA VAL A 102 2.92 -43.27 26.67
C VAL A 102 1.51 -43.27 27.25
N GLN A 103 1.23 -42.34 28.16
CA GLN A 103 -0.08 -42.20 28.79
C GLN A 103 -0.56 -40.76 28.75
N GLU A 104 -1.79 -40.56 28.25
CA GLU A 104 -2.49 -39.28 28.31
C GLU A 104 -3.36 -39.18 29.57
N PHE A 105 -3.39 -38.01 30.20
CA PHE A 105 -4.31 -37.71 31.30
C PHE A 105 -4.71 -36.23 31.31
N THR A 106 -5.83 -35.91 31.96
CA THR A 106 -6.31 -34.52 32.12
C THR A 106 -6.41 -34.17 33.60
N THR A 107 -5.76 -33.07 34.01
CA THR A 107 -5.82 -32.56 35.39
C THR A 107 -7.24 -32.19 35.81
N ALA A 108 -7.56 -32.37 37.08
CA ALA A 108 -8.90 -32.08 37.60
C ALA A 108 -9.26 -30.59 37.48
N PRO A 109 -10.55 -30.23 37.35
CA PRO A 109 -10.97 -28.84 37.29
C PRO A 109 -10.72 -28.14 38.63
N ALA A 110 -10.38 -26.85 38.56
CA ALA A 110 -10.16 -25.97 39.69
C ALA A 110 -11.04 -24.72 39.58
N LYS A 111 -11.00 -23.85 40.60
CA LYS A 111 -11.74 -22.58 40.55
C LYS A 111 -11.26 -21.71 39.37
N PRO A 112 -12.18 -21.01 38.67
CA PRO A 112 -11.82 -20.12 37.58
C PRO A 112 -10.80 -19.04 37.94
N GLY A 113 -10.02 -18.61 36.94
CA GLY A 113 -9.29 -17.35 37.01
C GLY A 113 -10.23 -16.13 36.91
N LYS A 114 -9.65 -14.93 37.00
CA LYS A 114 -10.37 -13.68 36.75
C LYS A 114 -10.84 -13.61 35.30
N VAL A 115 -11.98 -12.96 35.08
CA VAL A 115 -12.44 -12.63 33.73
C VAL A 115 -11.46 -11.67 33.05
N GLY A 116 -11.28 -11.83 31.74
CA GLY A 116 -10.40 -10.96 30.96
C GLY A 116 -11.07 -9.63 30.60
N HIS A 117 -10.30 -8.55 30.54
CA HIS A 117 -10.72 -7.27 29.93
C HIS A 117 -12.10 -6.74 30.36
N ALA A 118 -12.47 -6.92 31.63
CA ALA A 118 -13.78 -6.49 32.11
C ALA A 118 -13.88 -4.97 32.17
N VAL A 119 -14.97 -4.40 31.63
CA VAL A 119 -15.21 -2.96 31.65
C VAL A 119 -16.70 -2.63 31.72
N ALA A 120 -17.03 -1.48 32.31
CA ALA A 120 -18.33 -0.84 32.17
C ALA A 120 -18.29 0.09 30.96
N TYR A 121 -18.81 -0.37 29.82
CA TYR A 121 -18.65 0.36 28.55
C TYR A 121 -19.73 1.43 28.34
N SER A 122 -20.90 1.26 28.95
CA SER A 122 -22.01 2.20 28.84
C SER A 122 -22.78 2.24 30.16
N PHE A 123 -23.25 3.39 30.60
CA PHE A 123 -23.97 3.51 31.87
C PHE A 123 -24.82 4.77 31.89
N GLY A 124 -25.97 4.67 32.54
CA GLY A 124 -26.94 5.75 32.68
C GLY A 124 -27.22 6.08 34.15
N GLU A 125 -28.32 6.81 34.37
CA GLU A 125 -28.74 7.23 35.71
C GLU A 125 -29.19 6.06 36.62
N ASN A 126 -29.66 4.96 36.04
CA ASN A 126 -30.20 3.82 36.79
C ASN A 126 -29.77 2.45 36.23
N TRP A 127 -28.77 2.41 35.36
CA TRP A 127 -28.27 1.18 34.75
C TRP A 127 -26.78 1.25 34.41
N ILE A 128 -26.12 0.10 34.34
CA ILE A 128 -24.73 -0.05 33.88
C ILE A 128 -24.68 -1.26 32.94
N ASP A 129 -24.11 -1.07 31.76
CA ASP A 129 -23.75 -2.13 30.82
C ASP A 129 -22.29 -2.53 31.01
N LEU A 130 -22.10 -3.83 31.16
CA LEU A 130 -20.83 -4.48 31.44
C LEU A 130 -20.46 -5.39 30.28
N ARG A 131 -19.16 -5.54 30.04
CA ARG A 131 -18.63 -6.59 29.17
C ARG A 131 -17.32 -7.15 29.72
N TRP A 132 -17.02 -8.40 29.39
CA TRP A 132 -15.76 -9.07 29.74
C TRP A 132 -15.48 -10.25 28.80
N GLU A 133 -14.27 -10.78 28.88
CA GLU A 133 -13.85 -12.03 28.24
C GLU A 133 -13.81 -13.18 29.25
N GLU A 134 -13.87 -14.41 28.73
CA GLU A 134 -13.75 -15.60 29.56
C GLU A 134 -12.38 -15.65 30.27
N PRO A 135 -12.29 -16.25 31.46
CA PRO A 135 -11.02 -16.51 32.11
C PRO A 135 -10.09 -17.36 31.24
N TYR A 136 -8.86 -16.88 31.05
CA TYR A 136 -7.82 -17.60 30.32
C TYR A 136 -6.52 -17.66 31.13
N PRO A 137 -5.82 -18.81 31.18
CA PRO A 137 -6.23 -20.11 30.62
C PRO A 137 -7.44 -20.73 31.35
N PRO A 138 -8.22 -21.59 30.67
CA PRO A 138 -9.32 -22.28 31.31
C PRO A 138 -8.81 -23.22 32.41
N THR A 139 -9.63 -23.40 33.44
CA THR A 139 -9.35 -24.24 34.62
C THR A 139 -10.47 -25.24 34.88
N GLY A 140 -11.43 -25.33 33.98
CA GLY A 140 -12.61 -26.19 34.05
C GLY A 140 -13.61 -25.79 32.97
N LYS A 141 -14.70 -26.56 32.87
CA LYS A 141 -15.83 -26.19 32.02
C LYS A 141 -16.65 -25.09 32.71
N LEU A 142 -16.70 -23.90 32.11
CA LEU A 142 -17.49 -22.79 32.63
C LEU A 142 -18.99 -23.13 32.66
N GLN A 143 -19.65 -22.80 33.76
CA GLN A 143 -21.09 -23.03 33.98
C GLN A 143 -21.89 -21.71 33.86
N HIS A 144 -21.45 -20.66 34.54
CA HIS A 144 -22.05 -19.32 34.49
C HIS A 144 -21.11 -18.26 35.09
N TYR A 145 -21.48 -17.00 34.93
CA TYR A 145 -20.89 -15.86 35.62
C TYR A 145 -21.86 -15.33 36.68
N GLU A 146 -21.31 -14.74 37.73
CA GLU A 146 -22.06 -14.03 38.76
C GLU A 146 -21.56 -12.58 38.87
N VAL A 147 -22.47 -11.64 38.63
CA VAL A 147 -22.23 -10.21 38.79
C VAL A 147 -22.84 -9.76 40.11
N ARG A 148 -22.00 -9.42 41.09
CA ARG A 148 -22.42 -8.88 42.40
C ARG A 148 -22.12 -7.40 42.48
N TYR A 149 -23.05 -6.60 42.99
CA TYR A 149 -22.86 -5.15 43.04
C TYR A 149 -23.51 -4.51 44.26
N HIS A 150 -22.88 -3.44 44.76
CA HIS A 150 -23.38 -2.63 45.86
C HIS A 150 -22.80 -1.22 45.84
N SER A 151 -23.49 -0.28 46.49
CA SER A 151 -23.07 1.13 46.62
C SER A 151 -22.25 1.43 47.89
N GLY A 152 -21.73 0.39 48.55
CA GLY A 152 -21.14 0.50 49.90
C GLY A 152 -22.18 0.57 51.03
N VAL A 153 -23.29 1.27 50.82
CA VAL A 153 -24.37 1.46 51.81
C VAL A 153 -25.56 0.52 51.62
N THR A 154 -25.73 -0.03 50.41
CA THR A 154 -26.82 -0.97 50.09
C THR A 154 -26.40 -2.42 50.35
N LYS A 155 -27.40 -3.29 50.54
CA LYS A 155 -27.20 -4.74 50.49
C LYS A 155 -26.55 -5.14 49.16
N MET A 156 -25.72 -6.18 49.21
CA MET A 156 -25.14 -6.79 48.01
C MET A 156 -26.26 -7.41 47.18
N LEU A 157 -26.36 -6.99 45.93
CA LEU A 157 -27.24 -7.58 44.92
C LEU A 157 -26.41 -8.50 44.03
N SER A 158 -27.04 -9.51 43.43
CA SER A 158 -26.39 -10.42 42.50
C SER A 158 -27.27 -10.73 41.29
N GLN A 159 -26.63 -11.01 40.16
CA GLN A 159 -27.25 -11.42 38.91
C GLN A 159 -26.41 -12.52 38.28
N THR A 160 -27.05 -13.62 37.91
CA THR A 160 -26.42 -14.72 37.17
C THR A 160 -26.47 -14.42 35.67
N VAL A 161 -25.36 -14.68 34.96
CA VAL A 161 -25.22 -14.47 33.51
C VAL A 161 -24.74 -15.78 32.89
N LYS A 162 -25.36 -16.21 31.80
CA LYS A 162 -25.00 -17.48 31.17
C LYS A 162 -23.75 -17.32 30.31
N THR A 163 -23.10 -18.44 29.98
CA THR A 163 -21.89 -18.44 29.15
C THR A 163 -22.19 -18.15 27.67
N ASP A 164 -23.43 -18.33 27.22
CA ASP A 164 -23.89 -18.07 25.85
C ASP A 164 -24.46 -16.66 25.63
N ASP A 165 -24.49 -15.81 26.67
CA ASP A 165 -24.95 -14.41 26.62
C ASP A 165 -23.89 -13.48 25.96
N CYS A 166 -23.60 -13.72 24.68
CA CYS A 166 -22.58 -12.99 23.93
C CYS A 166 -22.99 -11.54 23.61
N CYS A 167 -22.02 -10.63 23.60
CA CYS A 167 -22.21 -9.26 23.17
C CYS A 167 -22.57 -9.18 21.67
N VAL A 168 -23.56 -8.35 21.33
CA VAL A 168 -23.89 -8.02 19.93
C VAL A 168 -22.73 -7.29 19.25
N LEU A 169 -22.06 -6.39 19.98
CA LEU A 169 -20.98 -5.55 19.47
C LEU A 169 -19.65 -6.30 19.33
N TRP A 170 -19.32 -7.18 20.28
CA TRP A 170 -18.02 -7.85 20.38
C TRP A 170 -18.22 -9.35 20.49
N LYS A 171 -18.21 -10.07 19.35
CA LYS A 171 -18.60 -11.49 19.24
C LYS A 171 -17.90 -12.49 20.17
N LYS A 172 -16.80 -12.11 20.83
CA LYS A 172 -16.04 -12.94 21.78
C LYS A 172 -16.18 -12.50 23.25
N MET A 173 -16.95 -11.45 23.51
CA MET A 173 -17.18 -10.92 24.85
C MET A 173 -18.58 -11.31 25.33
N ILE A 174 -18.72 -11.39 26.65
CA ILE A 174 -19.99 -11.58 27.35
C ILE A 174 -20.48 -10.22 27.80
N CYS A 175 -21.78 -9.95 27.62
CA CYS A 175 -22.37 -8.66 27.97
C CYS A 175 -23.55 -8.84 28.91
N THR A 176 -23.71 -7.91 29.85
CA THR A 176 -24.93 -7.84 30.64
C THR A 176 -25.26 -6.41 31.08
N ARG A 177 -26.54 -6.16 31.34
CA ARG A 177 -27.02 -4.92 31.94
C ARG A 177 -27.43 -5.18 33.38
N ILE A 178 -26.94 -4.35 34.30
CA ILE A 178 -27.50 -4.21 35.64
C ILE A 178 -28.38 -2.96 35.69
N GLY A 179 -29.58 -3.05 36.26
CA GLY A 179 -30.58 -1.99 36.29
C GLY A 179 -31.07 -1.66 37.70
N ASN A 180 -32.07 -0.78 37.79
CA ASN A 180 -32.68 -0.33 39.06
C ASN A 180 -31.67 0.29 40.04
N LEU A 181 -30.65 0.96 39.51
CA LEU A 181 -29.62 1.62 40.30
C LEU A 181 -30.07 3.03 40.71
N LYS A 182 -29.45 3.55 41.78
CA LYS A 182 -29.64 4.94 42.18
C LYS A 182 -28.73 5.84 41.36
N LYS A 183 -29.25 7.01 41.01
CA LYS A 183 -28.56 8.05 40.22
C LYS A 183 -27.43 8.72 41.01
N TYR A 184 -26.30 8.97 40.33
CA TYR A 184 -25.10 9.61 40.89
C TYR A 184 -24.49 8.88 42.09
N VAL A 185 -24.49 7.55 42.05
CA VAL A 185 -23.95 6.70 43.12
C VAL A 185 -22.81 5.86 42.57
N ASP A 186 -21.76 5.70 43.37
CA ASP A 186 -20.63 4.83 43.08
C ASP A 186 -20.98 3.38 43.43
N TYR A 187 -20.90 2.50 42.44
CA TYR A 187 -21.10 1.07 42.60
C TYR A 187 -19.77 0.32 42.49
N ASN A 188 -19.56 -0.59 43.45
CA ASN A 188 -18.54 -1.62 43.36
C ASN A 188 -19.17 -2.86 42.72
N VAL A 189 -18.75 -3.18 41.51
CA VAL A 189 -19.24 -4.32 40.72
C VAL A 189 -18.15 -5.39 40.71
N LYS A 190 -18.52 -6.61 41.09
CA LYS A 190 -17.64 -7.78 41.15
C LYS A 190 -18.15 -8.82 40.15
N ILE A 191 -17.28 -9.25 39.25
CA ILE A 191 -17.61 -10.25 38.23
C ILE A 191 -16.78 -11.50 38.53
N SER A 192 -17.45 -12.59 38.91
CA SER A 192 -16.84 -13.88 39.21
C SER A 192 -17.36 -14.96 38.25
N SER A 193 -16.50 -15.91 37.91
CA SER A 193 -16.87 -17.06 37.09
C SER A 193 -17.07 -18.31 37.93
N LYS A 194 -17.88 -19.25 37.45
CA LYS A 194 -18.14 -20.54 38.08
C LYS A 194 -17.86 -21.69 37.12
N ASN A 195 -16.97 -22.61 37.50
CA ASN A 195 -16.80 -23.87 36.77
C ASN A 195 -17.80 -24.92 37.26
N ALA A 196 -18.19 -25.82 36.35
CA ALA A 196 -18.90 -27.05 36.70
C ALA A 196 -18.02 -27.91 37.62
N ASP A 197 -18.66 -28.66 38.51
CA ASP A 197 -18.01 -29.62 39.43
C ASP A 197 -16.98 -29.02 40.40
N VAL A 198 -16.97 -27.69 40.57
CA VAL A 198 -16.11 -26.97 41.52
C VAL A 198 -16.97 -26.13 42.46
N TYR A 199 -16.81 -26.28 43.78
CA TYR A 199 -17.64 -25.59 44.79
C TYR A 199 -17.34 -24.08 44.93
N GLU A 200 -16.09 -23.67 44.71
CA GLU A 200 -15.69 -22.27 44.83
C GLU A 200 -16.00 -21.45 43.56
N PHE A 201 -16.12 -20.14 43.73
CA PHE A 201 -16.13 -19.18 42.62
C PHE A 201 -14.69 -18.74 42.30
N GLY A 202 -14.47 -18.33 41.06
CA GLY A 202 -13.22 -17.68 40.66
C GLY A 202 -13.04 -16.33 41.33
N GLU A 203 -11.78 -15.88 41.38
CA GLU A 203 -11.45 -14.55 41.90
C GLU A 203 -12.22 -13.46 41.13
N PRO A 204 -12.88 -12.51 41.83
CA PRO A 204 -13.65 -11.48 41.16
C PRO A 204 -12.76 -10.45 40.49
N GLU A 205 -13.17 -10.02 39.30
CA GLU A 205 -12.71 -8.75 38.72
C GLU A 205 -13.58 -7.61 39.27
N ILE A 206 -12.97 -6.49 39.64
CA ILE A 206 -13.64 -5.43 40.41
C ILE A 206 -13.66 -4.13 39.61
N LEU A 207 -14.86 -3.67 39.26
CA LEU A 207 -15.10 -2.40 38.58
C LEU A 207 -15.72 -1.39 39.54
N ARG A 208 -15.28 -0.13 39.45
CA ARG A 208 -15.87 1.00 40.18
C ARG A 208 -16.51 1.93 39.17
N VAL A 209 -17.82 2.10 39.27
CA VAL A 209 -18.62 2.82 38.26
C VAL A 209 -19.59 3.75 38.96
N THR A 210 -19.59 5.02 38.55
CA THR A 210 -20.58 6.01 38.99
C THR A 210 -21.73 6.03 37.99
N THR A 211 -22.98 5.99 38.46
CA THR A 211 -24.20 6.12 37.61
C THR A 211 -24.42 7.57 37.16
N LYS A 212 -23.46 8.08 36.39
CA LYS A 212 -23.43 9.42 35.81
C LYS A 212 -23.00 9.30 34.36
N GLU A 213 -23.88 9.67 33.45
CA GLU A 213 -23.57 9.69 32.02
C GLU A 213 -22.40 10.65 31.74
N GLY A 214 -21.55 10.23 30.82
CA GLY A 214 -20.42 10.97 30.32
C GLY A 214 -20.43 10.99 28.79
N VAL A 215 -19.33 11.47 28.23
CA VAL A 215 -19.15 11.52 26.78
C VAL A 215 -18.47 10.23 26.28
N PRO A 216 -18.73 9.83 25.02
CA PRO A 216 -18.14 8.62 24.46
C PRO A 216 -16.67 8.82 24.12
N ASP A 217 -15.93 7.72 24.12
CA ASP A 217 -14.63 7.59 23.46
C ASP A 217 -14.76 7.90 21.96
N PRO A 218 -13.66 8.27 21.29
CA PRO A 218 -13.71 8.55 19.87
C PRO A 218 -14.00 7.25 19.06
N PRO A 219 -14.70 7.34 17.91
CA PRO A 219 -14.93 6.19 17.05
C PRO A 219 -13.60 5.60 16.53
N THR A 220 -13.50 4.28 16.40
CA THR A 220 -12.25 3.61 15.96
C THR A 220 -12.35 3.12 14.52
N ASP A 221 -11.21 2.72 13.94
CA ASP A 221 -11.14 2.01 12.65
C ASP A 221 -11.83 2.75 11.49
N ILE A 222 -11.68 4.08 11.47
CA ILE A 222 -12.26 4.90 10.41
C ILE A 222 -11.54 4.63 9.10
N THR A 223 -12.30 4.26 8.09
CA THR A 223 -11.80 3.91 6.77
C THR A 223 -12.65 4.52 5.66
N VAL A 224 -12.01 4.81 4.53
CA VAL A 224 -12.70 5.19 3.29
C VAL A 224 -13.06 3.89 2.55
N LEU A 225 -14.34 3.64 2.35
CA LEU A 225 -14.81 2.51 1.55
C LEU A 225 -14.73 2.81 0.05
N SER A 226 -15.13 4.01 -0.33
CA SER A 226 -15.03 4.51 -1.71
C SER A 226 -14.93 6.04 -1.71
N SER A 227 -14.17 6.56 -2.67
CA SER A 227 -14.04 7.99 -2.95
C SER A 227 -14.33 8.21 -4.43
N TYR A 228 -15.14 9.22 -4.72
CA TYR A 228 -15.54 9.61 -6.08
C TYR A 228 -15.51 11.14 -6.19
N PRO A 229 -15.66 11.72 -7.38
CA PRO A 229 -15.34 13.14 -7.59
C PRO A 229 -16.10 14.07 -6.65
N GLN A 230 -17.39 13.80 -6.40
CA GLN A 230 -18.24 14.65 -5.58
C GLN A 230 -18.72 14.02 -4.28
N GLY A 231 -18.06 12.95 -3.82
CA GLY A 231 -18.45 12.34 -2.56
C GLY A 231 -17.56 11.21 -2.07
N VAL A 232 -17.90 10.73 -0.89
CA VAL A 232 -17.14 9.69 -0.18
C VAL A 232 -18.08 8.83 0.66
N LYS A 233 -17.79 7.54 0.72
CA LYS A 233 -18.43 6.59 1.62
C LYS A 233 -17.43 6.13 2.66
N LEU A 234 -17.80 6.30 3.92
CA LEU A 234 -16.95 6.06 5.08
C LEU A 234 -17.51 4.94 5.95
N LYS A 235 -16.63 4.25 6.65
CA LYS A 235 -16.96 3.24 7.66
C LYS A 235 -16.13 3.45 8.91
N TRP A 236 -16.71 3.20 10.09
CA TRP A 236 -15.97 3.14 11.36
C TRP A 236 -16.62 2.16 12.31
N SER A 237 -15.88 1.75 13.33
CA SER A 237 -16.34 0.83 14.37
C SER A 237 -16.88 1.57 15.58
N HIS A 238 -17.77 0.90 16.31
CA HIS A 238 -18.41 1.41 17.51
C HIS A 238 -17.38 1.87 18.56
N PRO A 239 -17.57 3.03 19.23
CA PRO A 239 -16.69 3.48 20.31
C PRO A 239 -16.49 2.42 21.39
N ASN A 240 -15.27 2.30 21.90
CA ASN A 240 -14.94 1.26 22.88
C ASN A 240 -15.67 1.44 24.22
N ILE A 241 -15.89 2.69 24.63
CA ILE A 241 -16.67 3.07 25.80
C ILE A 241 -17.55 4.27 25.42
N THR A 242 -18.87 4.17 25.61
CA THR A 242 -19.79 5.28 25.32
C THR A 242 -20.14 6.10 26.56
N ARG A 243 -20.06 5.53 27.77
CA ARG A 243 -20.44 6.20 29.03
C ARG A 243 -21.87 6.77 29.01
N GLY A 244 -22.77 6.13 28.28
CA GLY A 244 -24.14 6.57 28.08
C GLY A 244 -24.73 6.03 26.78
N THR A 245 -26.02 6.29 26.58
CA THR A 245 -26.71 5.89 25.35
C THR A 245 -26.18 6.71 24.18
N LEU A 246 -25.54 6.03 23.22
CA LEU A 246 -25.04 6.66 22.00
C LEU A 246 -26.25 7.09 21.13
N LEU A 247 -26.43 8.39 20.95
CA LEU A 247 -27.59 8.97 20.26
C LEU A 247 -27.34 9.16 18.76
N ARG A 248 -26.15 9.67 18.41
CA ARG A 248 -25.76 9.95 17.03
C ARG A 248 -24.24 10.11 16.90
N PHE A 249 -23.76 10.06 15.67
CA PHE A 249 -22.45 10.59 15.29
C PHE A 249 -22.61 11.95 14.62
N GLU A 250 -21.66 12.84 14.88
CA GLU A 250 -21.52 14.09 14.14
C GLU A 250 -20.17 14.11 13.45
N ALA A 251 -20.15 14.31 12.14
CA ALA A 251 -18.96 14.38 11.31
C ALA A 251 -18.82 15.80 10.76
N ASN A 252 -17.72 16.47 11.07
CA ASN A 252 -17.36 17.77 10.52
C ASN A 252 -16.36 17.58 9.40
N ILE A 253 -16.70 17.98 8.18
CA ILE A 253 -15.89 17.86 6.98
C ILE A 253 -15.36 19.23 6.59
N LEU A 254 -14.04 19.37 6.52
CA LEU A 254 -13.36 20.60 6.18
C LEU A 254 -12.51 20.41 4.94
N LEU A 255 -12.65 21.30 3.96
CA LEU A 255 -11.74 21.38 2.83
C LEU A 255 -10.40 21.97 3.30
N LYS A 256 -9.31 21.23 3.06
CA LYS A 256 -7.95 21.65 3.41
C LYS A 256 -7.22 22.26 2.24
N SER A 257 -7.31 21.62 1.07
CA SER A 257 -6.66 22.08 -0.15
C SER A 257 -7.47 21.63 -1.37
N THR A 258 -7.32 22.36 -2.48
CA THR A 258 -7.99 22.01 -3.74
C THR A 258 -7.12 22.34 -4.94
N ALA A 259 -7.13 21.44 -5.92
CA ALA A 259 -6.49 21.62 -7.22
C ALA A 259 -7.37 22.44 -8.19
N LEU A 260 -8.63 22.70 -7.84
CA LEU A 260 -9.57 23.43 -8.69
C LEU A 260 -9.07 24.84 -9.01
N ARG A 261 -9.40 25.31 -10.22
CA ARG A 261 -9.09 26.68 -10.68
C ARG A 261 -9.75 27.71 -9.78
N ARG A 262 -11.01 27.46 -9.44
CA ARG A 262 -11.82 28.29 -8.55
C ARG A 262 -11.93 27.55 -7.22
N SER A 263 -11.43 28.17 -6.16
CA SER A 263 -11.52 27.62 -4.81
C SER A 263 -12.53 28.42 -3.98
N ARG A 264 -13.38 27.70 -3.26
CA ARG A 264 -14.28 28.26 -2.24
C ARG A 264 -14.07 27.50 -0.94
N MET A 265 -14.26 28.19 0.19
CA MET A 265 -14.27 27.51 1.48
C MET A 265 -15.41 26.49 1.53
N TYR A 266 -15.14 25.33 2.09
CA TYR A 266 -16.14 24.29 2.30
C TYR A 266 -16.04 23.76 3.72
N ASN A 267 -17.18 23.80 4.42
CA ASN A 267 -17.36 23.22 5.73
C ASN A 267 -18.79 22.65 5.81
N LYS A 268 -18.92 21.35 6.09
CA LYS A 268 -20.21 20.68 6.21
C LYS A 268 -20.22 19.78 7.43
N THR A 269 -21.29 19.84 8.20
CA THR A 269 -21.54 18.91 9.30
C THR A 269 -22.61 17.91 8.86
N LYS A 270 -22.29 16.63 8.96
CA LYS A 270 -23.23 15.52 8.76
C LYS A 270 -23.54 14.85 10.09
N LYS A 271 -24.79 14.43 10.27
CA LYS A 271 -25.26 13.75 11.48
C LYS A 271 -25.83 12.39 11.11
N LEU A 272 -25.45 11.35 11.85
CA LEU A 272 -25.97 9.99 11.71
C LEU A 272 -26.62 9.57 13.02
N THR A 273 -27.95 9.49 13.05
CA THR A 273 -28.69 9.03 14.24
C THR A 273 -28.53 7.53 14.43
N VAL A 274 -28.27 7.11 15.67
CA VAL A 274 -28.15 5.69 16.05
C VAL A 274 -29.50 5.21 16.56
N HIS A 275 -30.21 4.43 15.74
CA HIS A 275 -31.48 3.80 16.14
C HIS A 275 -31.27 2.45 16.84
N ALA A 276 -30.26 1.72 16.39
CA ALA A 276 -29.84 0.45 16.96
C ALA A 276 -28.32 0.41 16.99
N VAL A 277 -27.80 -0.15 18.08
CA VAL A 277 -26.37 -0.29 18.31
C VAL A 277 -25.80 -1.33 17.34
N GLN A 278 -24.78 -0.95 16.58
CA GLN A 278 -24.13 -1.78 15.56
C GLN A 278 -22.61 -1.81 15.78
N PRO A 279 -21.93 -2.91 15.41
CA PRO A 279 -20.47 -3.00 15.52
C PRO A 279 -19.76 -1.99 14.60
N ASP A 280 -20.35 -1.70 13.44
CA ASP A 280 -19.85 -0.77 12.46
C ASP A 280 -20.95 0.16 11.99
N TYR A 281 -20.56 1.38 11.61
CA TYR A 281 -21.44 2.40 11.05
C TYR A 281 -20.88 2.90 9.72
N THR A 282 -21.78 3.37 8.85
CA THR A 282 -21.39 3.94 7.55
C THR A 282 -22.06 5.29 7.33
N LEU A 283 -21.35 6.19 6.64
CA LEU A 283 -21.85 7.50 6.27
C LEU A 283 -21.39 7.83 4.86
N GLU A 284 -22.34 8.32 4.06
CA GLU A 284 -22.08 8.85 2.74
C GLU A 284 -22.17 10.38 2.76
N VAL A 285 -21.17 11.04 2.17
CA VAL A 285 -21.08 12.49 2.09
C VAL A 285 -21.00 12.87 0.62
N ASN A 286 -22.00 13.62 0.17
CA ASN A 286 -22.10 14.14 -1.19
C ASN A 286 -21.85 15.65 -1.23
N ASP A 287 -21.80 16.19 -2.45
CA ASP A 287 -21.57 17.59 -2.77
C ASP A 287 -20.18 18.03 -2.28
N LEU A 288 -19.17 17.19 -2.53
CA LEU A 288 -17.77 17.55 -2.36
C LEU A 288 -17.22 18.13 -3.66
N TYR A 289 -16.24 19.04 -3.55
CA TYR A 289 -15.40 19.40 -4.68
C TYR A 289 -14.46 18.25 -5.08
N PRO A 290 -14.34 17.94 -6.38
CA PRO A 290 -13.36 16.97 -6.89
C PRO A 290 -11.95 17.49 -6.78
N ALA A 291 -10.98 16.59 -6.98
CA ALA A 291 -9.56 16.90 -6.96
C ALA A 291 -9.14 17.73 -5.72
N SER A 292 -9.67 17.35 -4.55
CA SER A 292 -9.59 18.16 -3.33
C SER A 292 -9.30 17.31 -2.10
N GLU A 293 -8.51 17.85 -1.18
CA GLU A 293 -8.15 17.21 0.08
C GLU A 293 -9.10 17.66 1.19
N TYR A 294 -9.68 16.68 1.89
CA TYR A 294 -10.56 16.91 3.02
C TYR A 294 -9.98 16.33 4.30
N GLU A 295 -10.31 16.98 5.41
CA GLU A 295 -10.14 16.43 6.75
C GLU A 295 -11.50 16.35 7.41
N MET A 296 -11.84 15.17 7.91
CA MET A 296 -13.03 14.95 8.73
C MET A 296 -12.62 14.76 10.18
N SER A 297 -13.39 15.37 11.08
CA SER A 297 -13.41 15.02 12.50
C SER A 297 -14.78 14.43 12.83
N ILE A 298 -14.82 13.18 13.31
CA ILE A 298 -16.05 12.48 13.68
C ILE A 298 -16.11 12.18 15.17
N TYR A 299 -17.27 12.39 15.76
CA TYR A 299 -17.49 12.34 17.20
C TYR A 299 -18.73 11.50 17.51
N GLY A 300 -18.68 10.71 18.57
CA GLY A 300 -19.88 10.15 19.18
C GLY A 300 -20.59 11.20 20.04
N VAL A 301 -21.91 11.11 20.13
CA VAL A 301 -22.73 11.99 20.99
C VAL A 301 -23.63 11.15 21.89
N THR A 302 -23.50 11.36 23.20
CA THR A 302 -24.39 10.85 24.25
C THR A 302 -25.15 12.04 24.86
N VAL A 303 -24.82 12.46 26.09
CA VAL A 303 -25.25 13.72 26.70
C VAL A 303 -24.58 14.94 26.05
N ALA A 304 -23.36 14.75 25.56
CA ALA A 304 -22.57 15.76 24.86
C ALA A 304 -21.63 15.09 23.86
N LYS A 305 -20.93 15.92 23.08
CA LYS A 305 -19.95 15.49 22.09
C LYS A 305 -18.70 14.96 22.78
N GLY A 306 -18.31 13.73 22.43
CA GLY A 306 -17.07 13.11 22.90
C GLY A 306 -15.83 13.63 22.17
N GLU A 307 -14.74 12.88 22.30
CA GLU A 307 -13.52 13.14 21.53
C GLU A 307 -13.74 12.77 20.05
N SER A 308 -12.96 13.40 19.16
CA SER A 308 -12.97 13.05 17.74
C SER A 308 -11.86 12.11 17.36
N SER A 309 -12.19 11.24 16.43
CA SER A 309 -11.20 10.65 15.52
C SER A 309 -11.16 11.45 14.21
N GLN A 310 -9.99 11.49 13.59
CA GLN A 310 -9.74 12.25 12.36
C GLN A 310 -9.41 11.34 11.19
N LEU A 311 -9.82 11.75 9.99
CA LEU A 311 -9.50 11.08 8.74
C LEU A 311 -9.24 12.12 7.67
N LYS A 312 -8.20 11.92 6.86
CA LYS A 312 -7.95 12.68 5.64
C LYS A 312 -8.18 11.82 4.43
N TRP A 313 -8.74 12.41 3.39
CA TRP A 313 -8.86 11.76 2.09
C TRP A 313 -8.80 12.79 0.97
N ILE A 314 -8.65 12.28 -0.23
CA ILE A 314 -8.62 13.05 -1.46
C ILE A 314 -9.81 12.59 -2.31
N SER A 315 -10.61 13.55 -2.80
CA SER A 315 -11.66 13.28 -3.78
C SER A 315 -11.06 13.06 -5.17
N SER A 316 -11.66 12.15 -5.92
CA SER A 316 -11.20 11.80 -7.26
C SER A 316 -11.33 12.97 -8.24
N LEU A 317 -10.64 12.88 -9.37
CA LEU A 317 -10.76 13.86 -10.45
C LEU A 317 -12.12 13.69 -11.15
N SER A 318 -12.77 14.80 -11.51
CA SER A 318 -14.03 14.78 -12.28
C SER A 318 -13.75 14.85 -13.76
N ASP A 319 -14.56 14.12 -14.54
CA ASP A 319 -14.64 14.33 -15.98
C ASP A 319 -15.06 15.78 -16.27
N PRO A 320 -14.40 16.46 -17.23
CA PRO A 320 -14.78 17.81 -17.60
C PRO A 320 -16.15 17.85 -18.29
N ASP A 321 -16.95 18.88 -17.99
CA ASP A 321 -18.20 19.18 -18.72
C ASP A 321 -18.05 20.42 -19.61
N ILE A 322 -17.76 20.23 -20.90
CA ILE A 322 -17.62 21.31 -21.88
C ILE A 322 -18.88 21.61 -22.70
N GLY A 323 -20.03 21.04 -22.31
CA GLY A 323 -21.28 21.17 -23.05
C GLY A 323 -21.32 20.35 -24.34
N SER A 324 -22.39 20.54 -25.14
CA SER A 324 -22.70 19.64 -26.26
C SER A 324 -22.36 20.18 -27.65
N HIS A 325 -22.11 21.49 -27.82
CA HIS A 325 -21.88 22.09 -29.14
C HIS A 325 -20.81 23.19 -29.13
N LEU A 326 -20.02 23.26 -30.20
CA LEU A 326 -19.19 24.39 -30.59
C LEU A 326 -19.96 25.24 -31.61
N SER A 327 -19.83 26.57 -31.54
CA SER A 327 -20.43 27.49 -32.51
C SER A 327 -19.37 28.25 -33.29
N VAL A 328 -19.67 28.51 -34.56
CA VAL A 328 -18.90 29.42 -35.42
C VAL A 328 -19.50 30.81 -35.28
N GLU A 329 -18.64 31.82 -35.18
CA GLU A 329 -19.08 33.22 -35.14
C GLU A 329 -19.67 33.62 -36.50
N PRO A 330 -20.88 34.21 -36.53
CA PRO A 330 -21.48 34.69 -37.78
C PRO A 330 -20.55 35.65 -38.52
N ASP A 331 -20.55 35.57 -39.85
CA ASP A 331 -19.78 36.46 -40.75
C ASP A 331 -18.25 36.44 -40.56
N SER A 332 -17.70 35.51 -39.77
CA SER A 332 -16.24 35.40 -39.52
C SER A 332 -15.48 34.63 -40.59
N LEU A 333 -16.19 33.94 -41.50
CA LEU A 333 -15.62 33.03 -42.48
C LEU A 333 -14.89 33.78 -43.62
N THR A 334 -13.63 33.43 -43.84
CA THR A 334 -12.81 33.90 -44.97
C THR A 334 -12.39 32.73 -45.85
N ASP A 335 -11.50 32.99 -46.81
CA ASP A 335 -10.87 31.96 -47.64
C ASP A 335 -9.79 31.16 -46.88
N THR A 336 -9.31 31.67 -45.74
CA THR A 336 -8.17 31.08 -45.01
C THR A 336 -8.39 30.97 -43.50
N THR A 337 -9.46 31.56 -42.96
CA THR A 337 -9.74 31.62 -41.51
C THR A 337 -11.24 31.60 -41.20
N PHE A 338 -11.60 31.28 -39.96
CA PHE A 338 -12.91 31.55 -39.35
C PHE A 338 -12.80 31.61 -37.83
N GLU A 339 -13.80 32.15 -37.14
CA GLU A 339 -13.80 32.26 -35.68
C GLU A 339 -14.79 31.31 -35.03
N ILE A 340 -14.40 30.72 -33.89
CA ILE A 340 -15.26 29.87 -33.07
C ILE A 340 -15.44 30.45 -31.67
N THR A 341 -16.62 30.26 -31.11
CA THR A 341 -16.90 30.54 -29.70
C THR A 341 -16.52 29.33 -28.85
N LEU A 342 -15.67 29.52 -27.84
CA LEU A 342 -15.26 28.48 -26.91
C LEU A 342 -16.28 28.34 -25.76
N PRO A 343 -16.54 27.11 -25.29
CA PRO A 343 -17.46 26.89 -24.17
C PRO A 343 -16.92 27.50 -22.88
N GLN A 344 -17.84 27.91 -22.01
CA GLN A 344 -17.48 28.37 -20.66
C GLN A 344 -16.77 27.26 -19.89
N PRO A 345 -15.77 27.59 -19.06
CA PRO A 345 -15.02 26.59 -18.31
C PRO A 345 -15.89 25.93 -17.23
N ASP A 346 -15.87 24.60 -17.20
CA ASP A 346 -16.45 23.80 -16.11
C ASP A 346 -15.87 24.23 -14.75
N GLU A 347 -16.75 24.29 -13.74
CA GLU A 347 -16.42 24.64 -12.36
C GLU A 347 -15.39 23.67 -11.76
N PHE A 348 -15.39 22.41 -12.20
CA PHE A 348 -14.54 21.34 -11.65
C PHE A 348 -13.22 21.11 -12.39
N LEU A 349 -12.84 22.05 -13.26
CA LEU A 349 -11.50 22.07 -13.86
C LEU A 349 -10.42 22.43 -12.84
N THR A 350 -9.29 21.76 -12.96
CA THR A 350 -8.09 22.00 -12.16
C THR A 350 -7.18 23.08 -12.77
N LYS A 351 -6.25 23.60 -11.98
CA LYS A 351 -5.28 24.63 -12.41
C LYS A 351 -4.39 24.20 -13.58
N TRP A 352 -4.29 22.90 -13.83
CA TRP A 352 -3.52 22.32 -14.93
C TRP A 352 -4.39 21.85 -16.09
N SER A 353 -5.68 22.16 -16.09
CA SER A 353 -6.57 21.79 -17.19
C SER A 353 -6.35 22.67 -18.43
N ALA A 354 -6.49 22.08 -19.61
CA ALA A 354 -6.40 22.77 -20.89
C ALA A 354 -7.49 22.32 -21.86
N TYR A 355 -7.80 23.17 -22.83
CA TYR A 355 -8.55 22.83 -24.02
C TYR A 355 -7.59 22.66 -25.19
N ILE A 356 -7.72 21.56 -25.92
CA ILE A 356 -6.86 21.21 -27.05
C ILE A 356 -7.72 21.27 -28.29
N LEU A 357 -7.41 22.24 -29.16
CA LEU A 357 -8.15 22.49 -30.38
C LEU A 357 -7.51 21.72 -31.53
N ILE A 358 -8.25 20.76 -32.08
CA ILE A 358 -7.83 19.92 -33.18
C ILE A 358 -8.65 20.27 -34.41
N VAL A 359 -7.95 20.49 -35.53
CA VAL A 359 -8.56 20.73 -36.84
C VAL A 359 -8.20 19.57 -37.75
N SER A 360 -9.20 19.04 -38.44
CA SER A 360 -9.08 17.95 -39.41
C SER A 360 -9.55 18.44 -40.78
N SER A 361 -8.78 18.17 -41.82
CA SER A 361 -9.13 18.48 -43.21
C SER A 361 -9.54 17.22 -43.97
N GLU A 362 -10.50 17.32 -44.89
CA GLU A 362 -10.79 16.23 -45.83
C GLU A 362 -9.80 16.20 -47.01
N ASP A 363 -9.38 17.38 -47.43
CA ASP A 363 -8.66 17.64 -48.68
C ASP A 363 -7.13 17.67 -48.53
N GLU A 364 -6.62 17.96 -47.33
CA GLU A 364 -5.20 18.23 -47.10
C GLU A 364 -4.53 17.25 -46.14
N THR A 365 -3.21 17.11 -46.30
CA THR A 365 -2.34 16.46 -45.32
C THR A 365 -1.55 17.51 -44.54
N ALA A 366 -1.58 17.39 -43.22
CA ALA A 366 -0.70 18.12 -42.33
C ALA A 366 0.75 17.63 -42.49
N ASP A 367 1.69 18.58 -42.63
CA ASP A 367 3.12 18.36 -42.38
C ASP A 367 3.36 17.57 -41.08
N TYR A 368 3.74 16.30 -41.28
CA TYR A 368 3.97 15.25 -40.29
C TYR A 368 4.95 15.66 -39.19
N LYS A 369 5.91 16.54 -39.50
CA LYS A 369 6.94 16.93 -38.52
C LYS A 369 6.38 17.72 -37.34
N PHE A 370 5.22 18.34 -37.53
CA PHE A 370 4.58 19.22 -36.55
C PHE A 370 3.10 18.90 -36.30
N ALA A 371 2.59 17.82 -36.89
CA ALA A 371 1.23 17.35 -36.66
C ALA A 371 1.19 16.52 -35.37
N MET A 372 0.20 16.77 -34.50
CA MET A 372 -0.06 15.95 -33.30
C MET A 372 1.14 15.76 -32.35
N ASN A 373 1.86 16.85 -32.04
CA ASN A 373 3.02 16.86 -31.15
C ASN A 373 2.63 17.01 -29.66
N PHE A 374 2.51 15.89 -28.96
CA PHE A 374 2.20 15.84 -27.53
C PHE A 374 3.44 15.54 -26.67
N CYS A 375 3.44 16.04 -25.43
CA CYS A 375 4.49 15.78 -24.44
C CYS A 375 4.53 14.32 -23.98
N LYS A 376 3.37 13.65 -23.89
CA LYS A 376 3.23 12.23 -23.49
C LYS A 376 2.40 11.46 -24.53
N GLN A 377 2.88 10.29 -24.98
CA GLN A 377 2.19 9.48 -25.99
C GLN A 377 0.84 8.93 -25.51
N GLU A 378 0.74 8.53 -24.24
CA GLU A 378 -0.53 8.06 -23.66
C GLU A 378 -1.62 9.13 -23.69
N VAL A 379 -1.24 10.37 -23.37
CA VAL A 379 -2.14 11.54 -23.41
C VAL A 379 -2.63 11.79 -24.84
N LYS A 380 -1.73 11.72 -25.83
CA LYS A 380 -2.09 11.77 -27.26
C LYS A 380 -3.14 10.73 -27.61
N SER A 381 -2.91 9.45 -27.28
CA SER A 381 -3.82 8.36 -27.64
C SER A 381 -5.22 8.55 -27.05
N ASN A 382 -5.31 8.98 -25.79
CA ASN A 382 -6.60 9.21 -25.13
C ASN A 382 -7.34 10.42 -25.71
N ILE A 383 -6.64 11.53 -25.98
CA ILE A 383 -7.23 12.72 -26.60
C ILE A 383 -7.76 12.41 -28.00
N LEU A 384 -7.00 11.70 -28.82
CA LEU A 384 -7.44 11.33 -30.18
C LEU A 384 -8.65 10.40 -30.14
N LYS A 385 -8.66 9.44 -29.21
CA LYS A 385 -9.80 8.56 -28.98
C LYS A 385 -11.04 9.34 -28.56
N GLU A 386 -10.91 10.23 -27.59
CA GLU A 386 -12.01 11.06 -27.09
C GLU A 386 -12.53 12.01 -28.18
N ALA A 387 -11.62 12.62 -28.94
CA ALA A 387 -11.97 13.41 -30.12
C ALA A 387 -12.55 12.57 -31.26
N GLY A 388 -12.52 11.23 -31.22
CA GLY A 388 -12.89 10.38 -32.36
C GLY A 388 -12.15 10.78 -33.64
N ILE A 389 -10.84 11.00 -33.55
CA ILE A 389 -9.94 11.37 -34.64
C ILE A 389 -8.85 10.30 -34.77
N THR A 390 -8.57 9.89 -36.00
CA THR A 390 -7.44 9.01 -36.32
C THR A 390 -6.19 9.82 -36.65
N ASP A 391 -5.01 9.32 -36.30
CA ASP A 391 -3.73 9.94 -36.68
C ASP A 391 -3.36 9.59 -38.12
N ASP A 392 -4.12 10.11 -39.08
CA ASP A 392 -4.01 9.87 -40.52
C ASP A 392 -3.24 10.99 -41.26
N HIS A 393 -2.61 11.87 -40.48
CA HIS A 393 -1.93 13.08 -40.95
C HIS A 393 -2.84 14.10 -41.64
N LYS A 394 -4.16 13.98 -41.54
CA LYS A 394 -5.09 15.02 -42.00
C LYS A 394 -5.52 15.99 -40.90
N SER A 395 -5.07 15.71 -39.68
CA SER A 395 -5.41 16.47 -38.49
C SER A 395 -4.17 17.11 -37.84
N TRP A 396 -4.33 18.29 -37.27
CA TRP A 396 -3.28 18.97 -36.52
C TRP A 396 -3.83 19.69 -35.29
N ILE A 397 -2.94 20.01 -34.35
CA ILE A 397 -3.28 20.81 -33.16
C ILE A 397 -3.14 22.28 -33.53
N ALA A 398 -4.26 22.99 -33.52
CA ALA A 398 -4.31 24.42 -33.79
C ALA A 398 -3.82 25.23 -32.58
N ALA A 399 -4.22 24.84 -31.35
CA ALA A 399 -3.80 25.49 -30.11
C ALA A 399 -4.01 24.62 -28.87
N GLU A 400 -3.26 24.91 -27.81
CA GLU A 400 -3.59 24.56 -26.44
C GLU A 400 -4.02 25.84 -25.69
N ILE A 401 -5.27 25.87 -25.25
CA ILE A 401 -5.94 27.04 -24.70
C ILE A 401 -6.24 26.78 -23.24
N LYS A 402 -5.88 27.71 -22.34
CA LYS A 402 -6.32 27.62 -20.95
C LYS A 402 -7.82 27.98 -20.87
N PRO A 403 -8.67 27.12 -20.29
CA PRO A 403 -10.10 27.36 -20.18
C PRO A 403 -10.43 28.75 -19.60
N GLY A 404 -11.33 29.51 -20.21
CA GLY A 404 -11.74 30.83 -19.73
C GLY A 404 -10.75 31.98 -19.94
N GLU A 405 -9.62 31.78 -20.62
CA GLU A 405 -8.76 32.91 -21.05
C GLU A 405 -9.28 33.62 -22.30
N ARG A 406 -10.04 32.91 -23.14
CA ARG A 406 -10.62 33.42 -24.38
C ARG A 406 -12.04 32.93 -24.54
N GLU A 407 -12.90 33.80 -25.05
CA GLU A 407 -14.26 33.44 -25.46
C GLU A 407 -14.33 33.09 -26.95
N VAL A 408 -13.51 33.74 -27.78
CA VAL A 408 -13.44 33.51 -29.23
C VAL A 408 -12.02 33.11 -29.65
N PHE A 409 -11.91 32.19 -30.61
CA PHE A 409 -10.65 31.75 -31.19
C PHE A 409 -10.72 31.75 -32.72
N THR A 410 -9.76 32.42 -33.36
CA THR A 410 -9.61 32.44 -34.83
C THR A 410 -8.81 31.22 -35.29
N ILE A 411 -9.41 30.34 -36.08
CA ILE A 411 -8.74 29.21 -36.74
C ILE A 411 -8.13 29.71 -38.07
N GLY A 412 -6.91 29.28 -38.38
CA GLY A 412 -6.24 29.62 -39.64
C GLY A 412 -5.29 30.82 -39.60
N ASP A 413 -5.10 31.48 -38.46
CA ASP A 413 -4.38 32.76 -38.38
C ASP A 413 -2.84 32.67 -38.48
N ASN A 414 -2.31 31.50 -38.81
CA ASN A 414 -0.89 31.14 -38.93
C ASN A 414 -0.05 31.36 -37.67
N LYS A 415 -0.66 31.52 -36.50
CA LYS A 415 0.11 31.65 -35.25
C LYS A 415 0.68 30.30 -34.82
N THR A 416 1.89 30.33 -34.28
CA THR A 416 2.54 29.19 -33.61
C THR A 416 2.56 29.41 -32.11
N GLN A 417 2.42 28.31 -31.36
CA GLN A 417 2.53 28.28 -29.91
C GLN A 417 3.65 27.30 -29.54
N GLU A 418 4.67 27.82 -28.85
CA GLU A 418 5.87 27.07 -28.43
C GLU A 418 6.12 27.16 -26.92
N THR A 419 5.39 28.03 -26.21
CA THR A 419 5.51 28.27 -24.76
C THR A 419 4.14 28.23 -24.09
N ASP A 420 4.13 28.08 -22.75
CA ASP A 420 2.91 28.03 -21.91
C ASP A 420 1.92 26.89 -22.22
N MET A 421 2.41 25.78 -22.77
CA MET A 421 1.64 24.54 -22.99
C MET A 421 2.03 23.46 -21.97
N VAL A 422 1.04 22.70 -21.51
CA VAL A 422 1.16 21.63 -20.50
C VAL A 422 1.16 20.25 -21.16
N PHE A 423 0.34 20.06 -22.20
CA PHE A 423 0.11 18.74 -22.81
C PHE A 423 0.72 18.62 -24.21
N VAL A 424 0.78 19.73 -24.93
CA VAL A 424 1.26 19.85 -26.30
C VAL A 424 2.67 20.44 -26.32
N SER A 425 3.57 19.88 -27.12
CA SER A 425 4.95 20.39 -27.21
C SER A 425 5.14 21.43 -28.32
N PHE A 426 4.23 21.44 -29.31
CA PHE A 426 4.19 22.41 -30.39
C PHE A 426 2.78 22.44 -31.01
N ALA A 427 2.19 23.62 -31.13
CA ALA A 427 0.95 23.83 -31.87
C ALA A 427 1.13 24.89 -32.96
N ARG A 428 0.48 24.69 -34.11
CA ARG A 428 0.50 25.63 -35.23
C ARG A 428 -0.86 25.75 -35.85
N ASN A 429 -1.45 26.93 -35.73
CA ASN A 429 -2.75 27.28 -36.31
C ASN A 429 -2.59 27.63 -37.80
N ARG A 430 -2.29 26.63 -38.63
CA ARG A 430 -1.97 26.80 -40.06
C ARG A 430 -3.14 27.46 -40.81
N PRO A 431 -2.86 28.36 -41.78
CA PRO A 431 -3.88 28.87 -42.70
C PRO A 431 -4.65 27.74 -43.36
N LEU A 432 -5.96 27.93 -43.44
CA LEU A 432 -6.83 27.04 -44.18
C LEU A 432 -6.66 27.32 -45.68
N THR A 433 -6.94 26.34 -46.52
CA THR A 433 -6.95 26.50 -47.97
C THR A 433 -8.30 27.07 -48.43
N PRO A 434 -8.29 27.93 -49.46
CA PRO A 434 -9.52 28.41 -50.07
C PRO A 434 -10.37 27.28 -50.66
N GLY A 435 -11.63 27.19 -50.22
CA GLY A 435 -12.59 26.17 -50.65
C GLY A 435 -12.48 24.80 -49.96
N GLY A 436 -11.54 24.63 -49.03
CA GLY A 436 -11.30 23.39 -48.28
C GLY A 436 -12.36 23.10 -47.23
N VAL A 437 -12.55 21.81 -46.90
CA VAL A 437 -13.51 21.33 -45.90
C VAL A 437 -12.82 20.90 -44.61
N TYR A 438 -13.31 21.41 -43.47
CA TYR A 438 -12.72 21.19 -42.15
C TYR A 438 -13.73 20.73 -41.11
N GLN A 439 -13.25 19.85 -40.23
CA GLN A 439 -13.91 19.47 -38.99
C GLN A 439 -13.09 19.96 -37.80
N VAL A 440 -13.75 20.49 -36.77
CA VAL A 440 -13.08 20.97 -35.56
C VAL A 440 -13.56 20.17 -34.36
N ALA A 441 -12.61 19.75 -33.55
CA ALA A 441 -12.85 19.13 -32.26
C ALA A 441 -12.11 19.92 -31.16
N LEU A 442 -12.81 20.19 -30.06
CA LEU A 442 -12.23 20.74 -28.84
C LEU A 442 -12.24 19.63 -27.79
N VAL A 443 -11.06 19.28 -27.27
CA VAL A 443 -10.91 18.31 -26.20
C VAL A 443 -10.51 19.02 -24.92
N ALA A 444 -11.32 18.90 -23.87
CA ALA A 444 -10.91 19.30 -22.54
C ALA A 444 -10.12 18.19 -21.87
N VAL A 445 -8.99 18.57 -21.28
CA VAL A 445 -8.15 17.70 -20.49
C VAL A 445 -8.11 18.27 -19.08
N ASN A 446 -8.65 17.53 -18.12
CA ASN A 446 -8.53 17.84 -16.70
C ASN A 446 -7.47 16.93 -16.10
N MET A 447 -6.52 17.51 -15.32
CA MET A 447 -5.37 16.77 -14.81
C MET A 447 -5.05 17.11 -13.35
N TRP A 448 -4.83 16.09 -12.54
CA TRP A 448 -4.23 16.26 -11.22
C TRP A 448 -3.47 15.02 -10.77
N ASN A 449 -2.29 15.20 -10.18
CA ASN A 449 -1.41 14.11 -9.72
C ASN A 449 -1.20 13.01 -10.78
N GLU A 450 -0.96 13.41 -12.02
CA GLU A 450 -0.80 12.50 -13.18
C GLU A 450 -2.01 11.63 -13.52
N HIS A 451 -3.17 11.89 -12.92
CA HIS A 451 -4.46 11.37 -13.40
C HIS A 451 -5.07 12.36 -14.38
N TYR A 452 -5.66 11.82 -15.45
CA TYR A 452 -6.25 12.59 -16.54
C TYR A 452 -7.69 12.14 -16.77
N THR A 453 -8.56 13.10 -17.03
CA THR A 453 -9.92 12.88 -17.49
C THR A 453 -10.17 13.77 -18.69
N TYR A 454 -11.07 13.33 -19.58
CA TYR A 454 -11.22 13.91 -20.90
C TYR A 454 -12.69 14.05 -21.24
N SER A 455 -13.00 15.08 -22.04
CA SER A 455 -14.29 15.22 -22.72
C SER A 455 -14.05 15.94 -24.03
N ALA A 456 -14.78 15.58 -25.09
CA ALA A 456 -14.65 16.25 -26.38
C ALA A 456 -16.00 16.75 -26.89
N VAL A 457 -15.95 17.88 -27.59
CA VAL A 457 -17.06 18.45 -28.35
C VAL A 457 -16.58 18.75 -29.76
N LYS A 458 -17.45 18.55 -30.75
CA LYS A 458 -17.19 18.80 -32.16
C LYS A 458 -18.11 19.89 -32.69
N LEU A 459 -17.68 20.55 -33.76
CA LEU A 459 -18.63 21.29 -34.59
C LEU A 459 -19.69 20.32 -35.13
N GLU A 460 -20.94 20.73 -35.09
CA GLU A 460 -22.08 19.91 -35.55
C GLU A 460 -21.97 19.58 -37.04
N ASN A 461 -21.51 20.56 -37.83
CA ASN A 461 -21.31 20.43 -39.27
C ASN A 461 -19.87 20.80 -39.64
N THR A 462 -19.37 20.22 -40.73
CA THR A 462 -18.10 20.63 -41.33
C THR A 462 -18.21 22.05 -41.88
N ILE A 463 -17.09 22.77 -41.87
CA ILE A 463 -16.99 24.15 -42.37
C ILE A 463 -16.22 24.15 -43.68
N ARG A 464 -16.75 24.85 -44.68
CA ARG A 464 -16.08 25.08 -45.95
C ARG A 464 -15.65 26.53 -46.07
N THR A 465 -14.36 26.79 -46.29
CA THR A 465 -13.83 28.15 -46.49
C THR A 465 -14.28 28.74 -47.83
N LEU A 466 -14.18 30.07 -47.96
CA LEU A 466 -14.48 30.74 -49.22
C LEU A 466 -13.46 30.35 -50.30
N SER A 467 -13.90 30.31 -51.57
CA SER A 467 -13.00 30.06 -52.70
C SER A 467 -12.08 31.25 -52.96
N GLU A 468 -10.87 30.99 -53.45
CA GLU A 468 -9.88 32.02 -53.78
C GLU A 468 -10.47 33.04 -54.77
N TYR A 469 -10.40 34.33 -54.43
CA TYR A 469 -10.78 35.40 -55.34
C TYR A 469 -9.69 35.57 -56.40
N LYS A 470 -9.88 34.98 -57.59
CA LYS A 470 -9.08 35.31 -58.77
C LYS A 470 -9.67 36.54 -59.44
N PRO A 471 -9.01 37.72 -59.41
CA PRO A 471 -9.41 38.80 -60.30
C PRO A 471 -9.20 38.35 -61.75
N ASP A 472 -10.17 38.61 -62.62
CA ASP A 472 -10.12 38.25 -64.04
C ASP A 472 -8.77 38.66 -64.66
N GLU A 473 -8.13 37.71 -65.35
CA GLU A 473 -6.88 37.95 -66.09
C GLU A 473 -7.12 39.00 -67.19
N GLY A 474 -6.91 40.26 -66.83
CA GLY A 474 -7.00 41.40 -67.73
C GLY A 474 -5.82 42.34 -67.54
N SER A 475 -4.81 42.21 -68.42
CA SER A 475 -3.81 43.25 -68.76
C SER A 475 -2.86 43.70 -67.63
N SER A 476 -1.67 43.07 -67.56
CA SER A 476 -0.48 43.72 -67.00
C SER A 476 0.67 43.70 -68.01
N VAL A 477 0.89 44.86 -68.64
CA VAL A 477 1.95 45.18 -69.60
C VAL A 477 3.36 45.15 -68.96
N ALA A 478 3.47 44.87 -67.66
CA ALA A 478 4.73 44.91 -66.90
C ALA A 478 5.67 43.71 -67.16
N GLY A 479 5.14 42.56 -67.59
CA GLY A 479 5.95 41.34 -67.79
C GLY A 479 6.96 41.45 -68.95
N TRP A 480 6.61 42.17 -70.01
CA TRP A 480 7.46 42.30 -71.20
C TRP A 480 8.63 43.28 -71.00
N VAL A 481 8.47 44.28 -70.14
CA VAL A 481 9.50 45.32 -69.89
C VAL A 481 10.68 44.75 -69.11
N VAL A 482 10.44 43.82 -68.18
CA VAL A 482 11.48 43.19 -67.36
C VAL A 482 12.33 42.20 -68.16
N ALA A 483 11.72 41.46 -69.10
CA ALA A 483 12.44 40.51 -69.96
C ALA A 483 13.41 41.22 -70.94
N VAL A 484 13.04 42.39 -71.44
CA VAL A 484 13.89 43.18 -72.36
C VAL A 484 15.04 43.88 -71.62
N LEU A 485 14.83 44.33 -70.38
CA LEU A 485 15.88 44.94 -69.56
C LEU A 485 16.94 43.93 -69.11
N LEU A 486 16.55 42.68 -68.83
CA LEU A 486 17.50 41.62 -68.46
C LEU A 486 18.41 41.19 -69.63
N LEU A 487 17.94 41.23 -70.88
CA LEU A 487 18.74 40.90 -72.05
C LEU A 487 19.82 41.96 -72.39
N LEU A 488 19.63 43.21 -71.96
CA LEU A 488 20.58 44.30 -72.22
C LEU A 488 21.72 44.38 -71.17
N CYS A 489 21.53 43.84 -69.97
CA CYS A 489 22.50 43.96 -68.86
C CYS A 489 23.48 42.78 -68.73
N ILE A 490 23.27 41.67 -69.45
CA ILE A 490 24.12 40.46 -69.36
C ILE A 490 25.50 40.63 -70.05
N PRO A 491 25.63 41.26 -71.24
CA PRO A 491 26.94 41.36 -71.92
C PRO A 491 28.03 42.17 -71.18
N PRO A 492 27.73 43.30 -70.50
CA PRO A 492 28.74 44.08 -69.77
C PRO A 492 29.29 43.36 -68.53
N VAL A 493 28.45 42.58 -67.84
CA VAL A 493 28.82 41.86 -66.60
C VAL A 493 29.74 40.68 -66.91
N VAL A 494 29.49 39.98 -68.01
CA VAL A 494 30.35 38.89 -68.51
C VAL A 494 31.70 39.45 -68.99
N PHE A 495 31.72 40.61 -69.65
CA PHE A 495 32.96 41.29 -70.06
C PHE A 495 33.83 41.73 -68.88
N TRP A 496 33.21 42.21 -67.79
CA TRP A 496 33.93 42.60 -66.56
C TRP A 496 34.54 41.39 -65.84
N PHE A 497 33.84 40.26 -65.79
CA PHE A 497 34.34 39.02 -65.17
C PHE A 497 35.50 38.37 -65.96
N ILE A 498 35.50 38.46 -67.29
CA ILE A 498 36.60 37.94 -68.13
C ILE A 498 37.87 38.79 -68.00
N LYS A 499 37.75 40.10 -67.74
CA LYS A 499 38.92 40.99 -67.53
C LYS A 499 39.57 40.82 -66.15
N ARG A 500 38.81 40.40 -65.12
CA ARG A 500 39.34 40.24 -63.73
C ARG A 500 40.05 38.91 -63.48
N ARG A 501 39.96 37.92 -64.38
CA ARG A 501 40.59 36.59 -64.23
C ARG A 501 42.00 36.44 -64.82
N ARG A 502 42.61 37.50 -65.36
CA ARG A 502 44.02 37.52 -65.80
C ARG A 502 44.91 38.28 -64.80
N ALA A 503 44.98 37.80 -63.56
CA ALA A 503 46.09 38.07 -62.68
C ALA A 503 46.19 36.96 -61.64
N THR A 504 47.41 36.49 -61.41
CA THR A 504 47.85 35.58 -60.34
C THR A 504 47.48 34.09 -60.47
N ASN A 505 48.31 33.43 -61.26
CA ASN A 505 48.73 32.04 -61.09
C ASN A 505 49.69 31.94 -59.89
N LYS A 506 49.58 30.91 -59.04
CA LYS A 506 50.72 30.11 -58.51
C LYS A 506 50.24 28.88 -57.70
N ARG A 507 50.29 27.71 -58.36
CA ARG A 507 50.83 26.37 -57.96
C ARG A 507 51.06 26.12 -56.45
N LYS A 508 50.76 24.94 -55.88
CA LYS A 508 51.22 23.60 -56.31
C LYS A 508 50.46 22.46 -55.60
N MET A 509 50.21 21.40 -56.37
CA MET A 509 49.74 20.05 -56.01
C MET A 509 50.72 19.29 -55.08
N ASN A 510 50.20 18.33 -54.30
CA ASN A 510 50.41 16.92 -54.60
C ASN A 510 49.29 16.02 -54.02
N VAL A 511 48.86 15.13 -54.89
CA VAL A 511 47.84 14.09 -54.74
C VAL A 511 48.55 12.79 -54.35
N VAL A 512 47.93 12.00 -53.48
CA VAL A 512 48.06 10.53 -53.53
C VAL A 512 46.65 9.97 -53.60
N GLU A 513 46.35 9.37 -54.74
CA GLU A 513 45.15 8.62 -55.08
C GLU A 513 45.22 7.22 -54.46
N LEU A 514 44.07 6.59 -54.18
CA LEU A 514 43.72 5.28 -54.74
C LEU A 514 42.26 4.90 -54.41
N LYS A 515 41.74 4.05 -55.29
CA LYS A 515 40.34 3.79 -55.67
C LYS A 515 39.66 2.66 -54.86
N PRO A 516 38.37 2.36 -55.13
CA PRO A 516 37.44 1.73 -54.20
C PRO A 516 37.24 0.21 -54.41
N ASN A 517 36.38 -0.32 -53.53
CA ASN A 517 35.72 -1.63 -53.46
C ASN A 517 36.55 -2.80 -52.91
N ASP A 518 36.02 -3.41 -51.84
CA ASP A 518 35.47 -4.76 -51.94
C ASP A 518 34.46 -5.02 -50.79
N SER A 519 33.42 -5.78 -51.13
CA SER A 519 32.52 -6.48 -50.21
C SER A 519 33.30 -7.47 -49.35
N ILE A 520 32.71 -7.96 -48.23
CA ILE A 520 32.76 -9.37 -47.76
C ILE A 520 32.30 -9.51 -46.28
N ILE A 521 31.33 -10.44 -46.12
CA ILE A 521 31.09 -11.37 -45.00
C ILE A 521 30.35 -10.88 -43.74
N VAL A 522 29.12 -11.40 -43.65
CA VAL A 522 28.39 -11.78 -42.45
C VAL A 522 29.21 -12.81 -41.68
N ALA A 523 29.64 -12.49 -40.45
CA ALA A 523 30.19 -13.46 -39.52
C ALA A 523 29.47 -13.39 -38.18
N ASP A 524 28.83 -14.52 -37.89
CA ASP A 524 28.46 -15.15 -36.63
C ASP A 524 28.46 -14.37 -35.30
N ALA A 525 27.38 -14.63 -34.58
CA ALA A 525 27.21 -14.40 -33.16
C ALA A 525 28.31 -15.11 -32.34
N PRO A 526 28.89 -14.45 -31.32
CA PRO A 526 29.53 -15.17 -30.24
C PRO A 526 28.45 -15.56 -29.22
N SER A 527 28.28 -16.86 -29.06
CA SER A 527 27.74 -17.47 -27.85
C SER A 527 28.49 -16.96 -26.63
N VAL A 528 27.86 -16.08 -25.86
CA VAL A 528 28.36 -15.69 -24.54
C VAL A 528 28.07 -16.85 -23.60
N LEU A 529 29.13 -17.61 -23.31
CA LEU A 529 29.21 -18.53 -22.18
C LEU A 529 28.73 -17.82 -20.91
N GLU A 530 27.66 -18.36 -20.32
CA GLU A 530 27.22 -18.00 -18.98
C GLU A 530 28.35 -18.29 -17.97
N PRO A 531 28.68 -17.37 -17.04
CA PRO A 531 29.32 -17.77 -15.82
C PRO A 531 28.24 -18.35 -14.90
N GLU A 532 28.24 -19.68 -14.73
CA GLU A 532 27.45 -20.35 -13.70
C GLU A 532 27.75 -19.72 -12.34
N THR A 533 26.84 -18.87 -11.86
CA THR A 533 26.87 -18.39 -10.47
C THR A 533 26.69 -19.57 -9.52
N SER A 534 27.60 -19.64 -8.55
CA SER A 534 27.83 -20.64 -7.50
C SER A 534 26.68 -20.95 -6.53
N VAL A 535 25.43 -20.66 -6.89
CA VAL A 535 24.24 -20.90 -6.07
C VAL A 535 23.60 -22.28 -6.34
N SER A 536 23.91 -22.90 -7.48
CA SER A 536 23.33 -24.20 -7.88
C SER A 536 23.92 -25.44 -7.17
N LYS A 537 25.07 -25.29 -6.48
CA LYS A 537 25.78 -26.41 -5.83
C LYS A 537 25.51 -26.58 -4.31
N LEU A 538 24.68 -25.74 -3.70
CA LEU A 538 24.33 -25.88 -2.28
C LEU A 538 23.28 -26.98 -2.06
N PRO A 539 23.41 -27.81 -0.99
CA PRO A 539 22.40 -28.81 -0.63
C PRO A 539 21.03 -28.15 -0.37
N PRO A 540 19.90 -28.84 -0.60
CA PRO A 540 18.56 -28.25 -0.51
C PRO A 540 18.27 -27.52 0.81
N SER A 541 18.85 -28.01 1.91
CA SER A 541 18.73 -27.42 3.25
C SER A 541 19.36 -26.03 3.39
N GLN A 542 20.32 -25.67 2.53
CA GLN A 542 21.08 -24.41 2.57
C GLN A 542 20.68 -23.39 1.49
N ARG A 543 19.63 -23.65 0.71
CA ARG A 543 19.15 -22.71 -0.31
C ARG A 543 18.25 -21.64 0.33
N PHE A 544 18.60 -20.37 0.14
CA PHE A 544 17.83 -19.21 0.63
C PHE A 544 16.44 -19.12 0.00
N SER A 545 16.31 -19.43 -1.29
CA SER A 545 15.01 -19.51 -1.97
C SER A 545 15.15 -20.24 -3.31
N ARG A 546 14.02 -20.68 -3.88
CA ARG A 546 13.94 -21.15 -5.28
C ARG A 546 13.41 -20.02 -6.16
N ARG A 547 13.64 -20.12 -7.47
CA ARG A 547 13.03 -19.23 -8.45
C ARG A 547 11.52 -19.52 -8.51
N VAL A 548 10.69 -18.47 -8.44
CA VAL A 548 9.23 -18.55 -8.44
C VAL A 548 8.71 -17.67 -9.58
N ALA A 549 7.84 -18.22 -10.43
CA ALA A 549 7.20 -17.42 -11.48
C ALA A 549 6.24 -16.40 -10.84
N ILE A 550 6.07 -15.23 -11.47
CA ILE A 550 5.23 -14.16 -10.91
C ILE A 550 3.78 -14.62 -10.70
N ALA A 551 3.24 -15.44 -11.62
CA ALA A 551 1.90 -16.01 -11.49
C ALA A 551 1.73 -16.91 -10.26
N ASP A 552 2.81 -17.56 -9.81
CA ASP A 552 2.78 -18.50 -8.69
C ASP A 552 3.20 -17.83 -7.36
N LEU A 553 3.54 -16.54 -7.38
CA LEU A 553 4.10 -15.83 -6.23
C LEU A 553 3.12 -15.82 -5.05
N GLU A 554 1.84 -15.57 -5.32
CA GLU A 554 0.81 -15.52 -4.28
C GLU A 554 0.65 -16.87 -3.59
N GLU A 555 0.55 -17.96 -4.35
CA GLU A 555 0.42 -19.31 -3.82
C GLU A 555 1.68 -19.75 -3.07
N TYR A 556 2.86 -19.41 -3.61
CA TYR A 556 4.13 -19.66 -2.95
C TYR A 556 4.21 -19.00 -1.57
N VAL A 557 3.83 -17.72 -1.47
CA VAL A 557 3.85 -16.99 -0.19
C VAL A 557 2.85 -17.58 0.80
N LYS A 558 1.61 -17.86 0.37
CA LYS A 558 0.59 -18.48 1.24
C LYS A 558 1.06 -19.83 1.77
N THR A 559 1.57 -20.69 0.89
CA THR A 559 2.06 -22.02 1.27
C THR A 559 3.28 -21.91 2.18
N GLY A 560 4.21 -21.00 1.89
CA GLY A 560 5.42 -20.80 2.67
C GLY A 560 5.18 -20.22 4.05
N LEU A 561 4.12 -19.42 4.25
CA LEU A 561 3.68 -18.97 5.57
C LEU A 561 3.08 -20.13 6.38
N ILE A 562 2.24 -20.96 5.76
CA ILE A 562 1.59 -22.10 6.42
C ILE A 562 2.60 -23.17 6.80
N SER A 563 3.54 -23.49 5.91
CA SER A 563 4.54 -24.54 6.13
C SER A 563 5.70 -24.10 7.04
N GLY A 564 5.82 -22.80 7.33
CA GLY A 564 6.97 -22.24 8.06
C GLY A 564 8.25 -22.11 7.22
N GLU A 565 8.21 -22.42 5.92
CA GLU A 565 9.38 -22.34 5.04
C GLU A 565 9.93 -20.91 4.92
N LEU A 566 9.07 -19.89 4.90
CA LEU A 566 9.53 -18.49 4.87
C LEU A 566 10.24 -18.08 6.16
N GLN A 567 9.76 -18.59 7.31
CA GLN A 567 10.41 -18.36 8.60
C GLN A 567 11.78 -19.03 8.64
N ARG A 568 11.88 -20.29 8.17
CA ARG A 568 13.16 -21.00 8.03
C ARG A 568 14.14 -20.24 7.15
N GLN A 569 13.70 -19.75 5.98
CA GLN A 569 14.54 -18.95 5.08
C GLN A 569 15.00 -17.65 5.73
N HIS A 570 14.12 -16.99 6.49
CA HIS A 570 14.46 -15.80 7.24
C HIS A 570 15.55 -16.06 8.30
N GLU A 571 15.50 -17.21 8.97
CA GLU A 571 16.49 -17.62 9.98
C GLU A 571 17.86 -17.96 9.39
N LEU A 572 17.93 -18.29 8.09
CA LEU A 572 19.20 -18.50 7.38
C LEU A 572 19.97 -17.19 7.14
N PHE A 573 19.33 -16.03 7.24
CA PHE A 573 20.05 -14.77 7.05
C PHE A 573 21.05 -14.54 8.19
N PRO A 574 22.34 -14.30 7.86
CA PRO A 574 23.34 -14.03 8.87
C PRO A 574 22.99 -12.75 9.62
N ARG A 575 23.05 -12.81 10.96
CA ARG A 575 22.74 -11.68 11.84
C ARG A 575 23.99 -10.89 12.18
N GLY A 576 23.83 -9.58 12.38
CA GLY A 576 24.92 -8.67 12.71
C GLY A 576 25.68 -8.18 11.48
N GLN A 577 26.87 -7.63 11.70
CA GLN A 577 27.70 -7.08 10.63
C GLN A 577 28.40 -8.21 9.87
N THR A 578 28.07 -8.39 8.60
CA THR A 578 28.69 -9.42 7.74
C THR A 578 29.70 -8.87 6.75
N ARG A 579 29.70 -7.54 6.52
CA ARG A 579 30.63 -6.83 5.61
C ARG A 579 31.07 -5.49 6.20
N PRO A 580 32.15 -4.86 5.70
CA PRO A 580 32.59 -3.53 6.13
C PRO A 580 31.56 -2.43 5.82
N TRP A 581 31.52 -1.42 6.70
CA TRP A 581 30.62 -0.25 6.68
C TRP A 581 31.33 1.00 7.24
N ASP A 582 32.65 1.04 7.07
CA ASP A 582 33.56 1.98 7.71
C ASP A 582 33.30 3.41 7.22
N TYR A 583 32.96 3.57 5.94
CA TYR A 583 32.68 4.89 5.36
C TYR A 583 31.42 5.53 5.97
N GLY A 584 30.39 4.72 6.21
CA GLY A 584 29.16 5.18 6.85
C GLY A 584 29.31 5.48 8.34
N LYS A 585 30.36 4.95 8.98
CA LYS A 585 30.70 5.20 10.39
C LYS A 585 31.61 6.40 10.62
N LEU A 586 32.13 7.03 9.56
CA LEU A 586 32.91 8.26 9.69
C LEU A 586 32.15 9.32 10.51
N PRO A 587 32.84 10.12 11.36
CA PRO A 587 32.19 11.11 12.21
C PRO A 587 31.23 12.04 11.46
N GLN A 588 31.58 12.40 10.22
CA GLN A 588 30.80 13.26 9.32
C GLN A 588 29.50 12.60 8.82
N ASN A 589 29.50 11.28 8.69
CA ASN A 589 28.38 10.49 8.14
C ASN A 589 27.47 9.90 9.23
N LYS A 590 27.94 9.84 10.48
CA LYS A 590 27.22 9.22 11.60
C LYS A 590 25.80 9.77 11.79
N THR A 591 25.61 11.08 11.62
CA THR A 591 24.30 11.74 11.76
C THR A 591 23.33 11.44 10.61
N LYS A 592 23.83 10.93 9.48
CA LYS A 592 23.03 10.53 8.32
C LYS A 592 22.41 9.14 8.47
N ASN A 593 22.86 8.34 9.43
CA ASN A 593 22.26 7.05 9.77
C ASN A 593 21.09 7.22 10.75
N ARG A 594 19.98 6.53 10.51
CA ARG A 594 18.82 6.49 11.44
C ARG A 594 19.14 5.64 12.67
N TYR A 595 19.74 4.48 12.45
CA TYR A 595 20.11 3.53 13.50
C TYR A 595 21.63 3.33 13.49
N GLY A 596 22.28 3.41 14.65
CA GLY A 596 23.74 3.28 14.75
C GLY A 596 24.27 1.87 14.46
N ASN A 597 23.38 0.87 14.53
CA ASN A 597 23.66 -0.55 14.27
C ASN A 597 23.22 -1.01 12.87
N LEU A 598 22.68 -0.12 12.02
CA LEU A 598 22.26 -0.42 10.64
C LEU A 598 22.83 0.63 9.69
N VAL A 599 24.05 0.40 9.21
CA VAL A 599 24.80 1.30 8.33
C VAL A 599 25.04 0.62 6.99
N ALA A 600 25.03 1.39 5.90
CA ALA A 600 25.24 0.86 4.57
C ALA A 600 26.63 0.21 4.41
N TYR A 601 26.67 -0.99 3.79
CA TYR A 601 27.93 -1.66 3.48
C TYR A 601 28.73 -0.91 2.41
N ASP A 602 30.04 -0.81 2.60
CA ASP A 602 30.91 0.03 1.76
C ASP A 602 30.96 -0.45 0.30
N GLU A 603 30.89 -1.76 0.09
CA GLU A 603 31.02 -2.40 -1.21
C GLU A 603 29.81 -2.13 -2.13
N THR A 604 28.60 -2.10 -1.54
CA THR A 604 27.35 -1.99 -2.30
C THR A 604 26.61 -0.68 -2.06
N ARG A 605 27.20 0.26 -1.30
CA ARG A 605 26.53 1.54 -1.00
C ARG A 605 26.26 2.33 -2.28
N VAL A 606 25.14 3.03 -2.30
CA VAL A 606 24.89 4.06 -3.31
C VAL A 606 25.82 5.23 -3.04
N LYS A 607 26.47 5.76 -4.09
CA LYS A 607 27.43 6.86 -3.99
C LYS A 607 26.88 8.07 -4.73
N LEU A 608 26.47 9.10 -4.01
CA LEU A 608 25.94 10.31 -4.62
C LEU A 608 27.05 11.16 -5.25
N LYS A 609 26.73 11.88 -6.32
CA LYS A 609 27.63 12.85 -6.95
C LYS A 609 27.98 13.97 -5.96
N LYS A 610 29.25 14.07 -5.57
CA LYS A 610 29.71 15.05 -4.57
C LYS A 610 29.39 16.50 -4.93
N PHE A 611 28.97 17.27 -3.94
CA PHE A 611 28.98 18.72 -4.02
C PHE A 611 30.41 19.26 -3.84
N PRO A 612 30.80 20.32 -4.57
CA PRO A 612 32.14 20.90 -4.46
C PRO A 612 32.49 21.38 -3.04
N ALA A 613 31.49 21.81 -2.27
CA ALA A 613 31.66 22.38 -0.93
C ALA A 613 31.66 21.34 0.20
N ASP A 614 31.28 20.08 -0.05
CA ASP A 614 31.19 19.04 0.98
C ASP A 614 31.73 17.70 0.47
N GLN A 615 32.89 17.31 0.98
CA GLN A 615 33.60 16.08 0.59
C GLN A 615 32.88 14.79 1.01
N PHE A 616 31.93 14.85 1.95
CA PHE A 616 31.16 13.72 2.48
C PHE A 616 29.69 13.74 2.00
N SER A 617 29.37 14.61 1.05
CA SER A 617 28.04 14.70 0.43
C SER A 617 27.72 13.55 -0.53
N ASP A 618 28.63 12.56 -0.70
CA ASP A 618 28.38 11.33 -1.44
C ASP A 618 27.70 10.23 -0.61
N TYR A 619 27.59 10.42 0.70
CA TYR A 619 27.05 9.40 1.59
C TYR A 619 25.54 9.54 1.81
N ILE A 620 24.83 8.45 1.55
CA ILE A 620 23.48 8.15 2.00
C ILE A 620 23.45 6.70 2.51
N ASN A 621 22.64 6.41 3.53
CA ASN A 621 22.47 5.05 4.03
C ASN A 621 21.54 4.25 3.09
N ALA A 622 22.11 3.79 1.98
CA ALA A 622 21.44 3.00 0.97
C ALA A 622 22.41 2.01 0.31
N ASN A 623 21.93 0.82 -0.04
CA ASN A 623 22.71 -0.21 -0.75
C ASN A 623 21.97 -0.70 -1.99
N TYR A 624 22.72 -1.00 -3.05
CA TYR A 624 22.20 -1.73 -4.20
C TYR A 624 21.95 -3.20 -3.84
N ILE A 625 20.83 -3.72 -4.33
CA ILE A 625 20.43 -5.12 -4.24
C ILE A 625 20.25 -5.64 -5.68
N ASN A 626 20.78 -6.83 -5.93
CA ASN A 626 20.60 -7.47 -7.23
C ASN A 626 19.15 -7.93 -7.38
N GLY A 627 18.57 -7.69 -8.56
CA GLY A 627 17.32 -8.29 -8.98
C GLY A 627 17.54 -9.71 -9.49
N TYR A 628 16.45 -10.34 -9.96
CA TYR A 628 16.46 -11.73 -10.40
C TYR A 628 17.51 -12.02 -11.51
N ASN A 629 17.57 -11.16 -12.53
CA ASN A 629 18.50 -11.26 -13.66
C ASN A 629 19.25 -9.93 -13.92
N SER A 630 19.29 -9.03 -12.95
CA SER A 630 19.85 -7.69 -13.14
C SER A 630 20.66 -7.28 -11.92
N PRO A 631 21.98 -7.10 -12.04
CA PRO A 631 22.78 -6.60 -10.93
C PRO A 631 22.35 -5.17 -10.58
N ARG A 632 22.37 -4.83 -9.28
CA ARG A 632 22.03 -3.49 -8.77
C ARG A 632 20.65 -2.96 -9.22
N PHE A 633 19.68 -3.84 -9.36
CA PHE A 633 18.35 -3.50 -9.85
C PHE A 633 17.48 -2.76 -8.82
N TYR A 634 17.63 -3.11 -7.54
CA TYR A 634 16.89 -2.49 -6.44
C TYR A 634 17.82 -1.65 -5.59
N ILE A 635 17.26 -0.66 -4.89
CA ILE A 635 17.95 0.10 -3.84
C ILE A 635 17.14 -0.08 -2.55
N ALA A 636 17.79 -0.59 -1.51
CA ALA A 636 17.24 -0.56 -0.16
C ALA A 636 17.87 0.61 0.62
N THR A 637 17.04 1.42 1.26
CA THR A 637 17.48 2.58 2.03
C THR A 637 16.62 2.74 3.28
N GLN A 638 17.17 3.42 4.30
CA GLN A 638 16.40 3.85 5.46
C GLN A 638 15.32 4.87 5.06
N GLY A 639 14.28 5.01 5.88
CA GLY A 639 13.36 6.16 5.76
C GLY A 639 14.12 7.49 5.92
N PRO A 640 13.94 8.46 5.01
CA PRO A 640 14.70 9.71 5.03
C PRO A 640 14.49 10.48 6.34
N LYS A 641 15.57 11.09 6.84
CA LYS A 641 15.57 11.97 8.01
C LYS A 641 15.49 13.43 7.55
N ASN A 642 15.19 14.35 8.46
CA ASN A 642 15.19 15.79 8.17
C ASN A 642 16.51 16.26 7.53
N ASN A 643 17.65 15.72 7.98
CA ASN A 643 18.98 16.06 7.47
C ASN A 643 19.44 15.23 6.26
N THR A 644 18.64 14.26 5.77
CA THR A 644 18.99 13.41 4.62
C THR A 644 17.92 13.39 3.52
N VAL A 645 16.84 14.18 3.66
CA VAL A 645 15.75 14.24 2.66
C VAL A 645 16.25 14.71 1.29
N VAL A 646 17.18 15.67 1.27
CA VAL A 646 17.81 16.16 0.03
C VAL A 646 18.68 15.07 -0.60
N ASP A 647 19.47 14.36 0.20
CA ASP A 647 20.30 13.24 -0.27
C ASP A 647 19.43 12.10 -0.84
N PHE A 648 18.26 11.85 -0.24
CA PHE A 648 17.30 10.86 -0.74
C PHE A 648 16.75 11.22 -2.12
N TRP A 649 16.32 12.47 -2.34
CA TRP A 649 15.86 12.91 -3.66
C TRP A 649 16.97 12.97 -4.69
N ARG A 650 18.20 13.34 -4.28
CA ARG A 650 19.39 13.26 -5.14
C ARG A 650 19.64 11.83 -5.60
N MET A 651 19.50 10.85 -4.71
CA MET A 651 19.62 9.43 -5.05
C MET A 651 18.58 9.02 -6.09
N ILE A 652 17.31 9.33 -5.85
CA ILE A 652 16.20 9.00 -6.77
C ILE A 652 16.46 9.55 -8.17
N TRP A 653 16.85 10.82 -8.23
CA TRP A 653 17.15 11.48 -9.50
C TRP A 653 18.38 10.89 -10.19
N GLN A 654 19.48 10.72 -9.45
CA GLN A 654 20.74 10.20 -10.00
C GLN A 654 20.59 8.78 -10.54
N GLU A 655 19.86 7.92 -9.81
CA GLU A 655 19.68 6.51 -10.14
C GLU A 655 18.46 6.27 -11.05
N ASN A 656 17.77 7.34 -11.50
CA ASN A 656 16.59 7.28 -12.35
C ASN A 656 15.50 6.34 -11.80
N VAL A 657 15.23 6.43 -10.50
CA VAL A 657 14.26 5.57 -9.80
C VAL A 657 12.84 5.94 -10.22
N GLN A 658 12.10 4.98 -10.77
CA GLN A 658 10.73 5.16 -11.24
C GLN A 658 9.67 4.82 -10.20
N VAL A 659 9.97 3.87 -9.29
CA VAL A 659 9.01 3.36 -8.30
C VAL A 659 9.64 3.38 -6.92
N ILE A 660 8.93 3.94 -5.95
CA ILE A 660 9.33 3.97 -4.53
C ILE A 660 8.30 3.16 -3.76
N VAL A 661 8.76 2.11 -3.06
CA VAL A 661 7.92 1.26 -2.21
C VAL A 661 8.29 1.49 -0.75
N MET A 662 7.31 1.89 0.06
CA MET A 662 7.49 2.09 1.50
C MET A 662 7.06 0.82 2.25
N LEU A 663 8.03 0.14 2.87
CA LEU A 663 7.80 -1.13 3.61
C LEU A 663 7.52 -0.93 5.10
N ALA A 664 7.62 0.31 5.60
CA ALA A 664 7.39 0.68 7.00
C ALA A 664 6.19 1.63 7.11
N ASN A 665 5.66 1.81 8.31
CA ASN A 665 4.66 2.86 8.55
C ASN A 665 5.25 4.25 8.26
N ILE A 666 4.39 5.19 7.83
CA ILE A 666 4.77 6.58 7.54
C ILE A 666 5.33 7.28 8.80
N ILE A 667 4.90 6.83 9.98
CA ILE A 667 5.32 7.33 11.29
C ILE A 667 5.79 6.11 12.11
N GLU A 668 7.01 6.18 12.65
CA GLU A 668 7.51 5.23 13.67
C GLU A 668 6.88 5.64 15.02
N ASP A 669 6.24 4.69 15.72
CA ASP A 669 5.46 4.84 16.96
C ASP A 669 5.74 6.09 17.83
N THR A 670 4.68 6.88 18.09
CA THR A 670 4.51 7.92 19.13
C THR A 670 5.77 8.34 19.90
N LYS A 671 6.63 9.14 19.25
CA LYS A 671 7.49 10.13 19.90
C LYS A 671 7.39 11.46 19.19
#